data_AF-A0A8T4MPF4-F1
#
_entry.id   AF-A0A8T4MPF4-F1
#
_cell.length_a   1.000
_cell.length_b   1.000
_cell.length_c   1.000
_cell.angle_alpha   90.00
_cell.angle_beta   90.00
_cell.angle_gamma   90.00
#
_symmetry.space_group_name_H-M   'P 1'
#
loop_
_entity.id
_entity.type
_entity.pdbx_description
1 polymer ?
#
loop_
_entity_poly.entity_id
_entity_poly.type
_entity_poly.pdbx_seq_one_letter_code
_entity_poly.pdbx_strand_id
1 'polypeptide(L)'
;YVSNLQKFNSTQYYLYINQSKNATAGFDNGTYTYFASAKDAVGNANQTEIRTLTIGSSDTTAPNISAVVAINSSGTSGGRVKIGDNVTINATITDNVNITNVWLKIWLGGIETSAVVLRAVMNWISGNLWSVVISTNSTWNIGEINYTVYANDSTGNTSSMNGTFEIYNPNSCQVLNVSGTYLLTDDIANNTLTSACMNITAANVTLDCGGNYISSTQNVSGVYSNQLNTTVKNCNITVGGNSGVNENAVGIYFNGANNGTIFNNSANVSVGRGIWLYLSSNNNLTSNTGTSNSSNGIYLWVSSDNNILTNNTGTSKLGVGIYLAGLNNNTLVNNTGTSKSSYGIFIYLSSNNNMTGNTGTSNSSAGIVLQLSSNNTLISNTGTSNSSVGIWLTTNASYNSLTGNTGTSNSSVGIYLYSSSNNNTLTNNIGTSNSNIGIAIYSSSNNTLISNTGTSNSSYAVYLSVSHNNTIINQNATGYSAGSYGFYIDSSNNTQIRDCINVSGVANDTLLTSSSKNTTFTNCSYNLSKESVSSNSQLFRKWYYRAYVNDSAGNVVNNANVSAYNITGISPFNLTTNSSGFTNRTEITEYVNNGTRTYSSNYTINATNGTLTANHSYNVSASLNNLNDVFTLSDTTYPSFSDYYDNNGSVSGTGRGLFNVTVANTNGSVWLEINNTNVSAENLSANVYNASYNFLLNGTYSYKWHSWGNGASNNYNVSNTRNYTVNNSLSSGMTYPSFVNLTNNYVCEGSSLSYLFNISDLDGDVPSGSINLSLFDLEYIENLSSTLKSYRLFSGVLTKADAEFFFN
;
A
#
# COMPACT_ATOMS: atom_id res chain seq x y z
N TYR A 1 -98.05 -0.66 -56.30
CA TYR A 1 -99.01 -1.62 -55.71
C TYR A 1 -100.14 -0.83 -55.07
N VAL A 2 -101.40 -1.08 -55.45
CA VAL A 2 -102.55 -0.45 -54.80
C VAL A 2 -103.05 -1.41 -53.74
N SER A 3 -103.14 -0.96 -52.49
CA SER A 3 -103.66 -1.76 -51.39
C SER A 3 -104.73 -1.01 -50.62
N ASN A 4 -105.63 -1.75 -49.98
CA ASN A 4 -106.74 -1.20 -49.23
C ASN A 4 -106.23 -0.56 -47.92
N LEU A 5 -106.46 0.74 -47.74
CA LEU A 5 -106.30 1.41 -46.45
C LEU A 5 -107.44 0.96 -45.52
N GLN A 6 -107.10 0.30 -44.42
CA GLN A 6 -108.09 -0.06 -43.40
C GLN A 6 -108.27 1.11 -42.44
N LYS A 7 -109.51 1.57 -42.29
CA LYS A 7 -109.86 2.61 -41.34
C LYS A 7 -109.67 2.08 -39.92
N PHE A 8 -108.74 2.67 -39.17
CA PHE A 8 -108.48 2.27 -37.79
C PHE A 8 -109.46 2.94 -36.83
N ASN A 9 -109.69 4.24 -37.01
CA ASN A 9 -110.69 5.00 -36.27
C ASN A 9 -111.18 6.21 -37.09
N SER A 10 -111.91 7.14 -36.46
CA SER A 10 -112.50 8.31 -37.14
C SER A 10 -111.48 9.26 -37.77
N THR A 11 -110.21 9.21 -37.37
CA THR A 11 -109.16 10.14 -37.83
C THR A 11 -107.89 9.46 -38.37
N GLN A 12 -107.76 8.14 -38.28
CA GLN A 12 -106.54 7.41 -38.66
C GLN A 12 -106.87 6.18 -39.53
N TYR A 13 -106.04 5.97 -40.55
CA TYR A 13 -106.10 4.83 -41.46
C TYR A 13 -104.75 4.12 -41.47
N TYR A 14 -104.76 2.79 -41.46
CA TYR A 14 -103.57 1.98 -41.66
C TYR A 14 -103.42 1.61 -43.14
N LEU A 15 -102.26 1.89 -43.70
CA LEU A 15 -101.86 1.35 -44.99
C LEU A 15 -101.41 -0.10 -44.78
N TYR A 16 -102.34 -1.03 -44.90
CA TYR A 16 -102.04 -2.45 -44.93
C TYR A 16 -101.72 -2.80 -46.38
N ILE A 17 -100.48 -3.16 -46.72
CA ILE A 17 -100.11 -3.55 -48.10
C ILE A 17 -100.27 -5.06 -48.24
N ASN A 18 -101.33 -5.50 -48.94
CA ASN A 18 -101.48 -6.90 -49.35
C ASN A 18 -100.50 -7.17 -50.50
N GLN A 19 -99.36 -7.80 -50.20
CA GLN A 19 -98.31 -8.07 -51.17
C GLN A 19 -98.67 -9.29 -52.03
N SER A 20 -98.68 -9.11 -53.34
CA SER A 20 -98.63 -10.22 -54.29
C SER A 20 -97.21 -10.81 -54.33
N LYS A 21 -96.83 -11.57 -53.30
CA LYS A 21 -95.85 -12.67 -53.23
C LYS A 21 -95.48 -12.95 -51.76
N ASN A 22 -95.99 -14.06 -51.22
CA ASN A 22 -95.63 -14.73 -49.96
C ASN A 22 -95.38 -13.90 -48.68
N ALA A 23 -96.22 -14.15 -47.67
CA ALA A 23 -96.34 -13.41 -46.41
C ALA A 23 -95.22 -13.60 -45.37
N THR A 24 -93.96 -13.78 -45.75
CA THR A 24 -92.86 -13.99 -44.77
C THR A 24 -91.54 -13.28 -45.02
N ALA A 25 -91.40 -12.45 -46.07
CA ALA A 25 -90.21 -11.62 -46.26
C ALA A 25 -90.63 -10.14 -46.34
N GLY A 26 -89.94 -9.26 -45.60
CA GLY A 26 -90.17 -7.82 -45.64
C GLY A 26 -89.81 -7.18 -46.99
N PHE A 27 -89.71 -5.85 -47.03
CA PHE A 27 -89.22 -5.13 -48.22
C PHE A 27 -87.74 -5.48 -48.49
N ASP A 28 -87.39 -5.76 -49.76
CA ASP A 28 -85.99 -5.88 -50.19
C ASP A 28 -85.26 -4.54 -50.02
N ASN A 29 -83.93 -4.58 -49.86
CA ASN A 29 -83.11 -3.37 -49.77
C ASN A 29 -83.35 -2.44 -50.97
N GLY A 30 -83.70 -1.18 -50.68
CA GLY A 30 -84.05 -0.23 -51.72
C GLY A 30 -84.83 0.96 -51.18
N THR A 31 -85.09 1.92 -52.06
CA THR A 31 -85.93 3.09 -51.75
C THR A 31 -87.28 2.94 -52.46
N TYR A 32 -88.34 2.98 -51.68
CA TYR A 32 -89.74 2.88 -52.13
C TYR A 32 -90.41 4.24 -52.00
N THR A 33 -91.36 4.53 -52.89
CA THR A 33 -92.26 5.70 -52.76
C THR A 33 -93.69 5.25 -52.53
N TYR A 34 -94.44 5.97 -51.70
CA TYR A 34 -95.85 5.68 -51.42
C TYR A 34 -96.67 6.97 -51.28
N PHE A 35 -97.96 6.87 -51.60
CA PHE A 35 -98.98 7.88 -51.36
C PHE A 35 -100.34 7.18 -51.12
N ALA A 36 -101.27 7.85 -50.44
CA ALA A 36 -102.63 7.36 -50.27
C ALA A 36 -103.57 8.10 -51.24
N SER A 37 -104.55 7.41 -51.82
CA SER A 37 -105.60 8.04 -52.60
C SER A 37 -106.97 7.51 -52.19
N ALA A 38 -108.00 8.36 -52.27
CA ALA A 38 -109.38 8.00 -51.96
C ALA A 38 -110.30 8.55 -53.06
N LYS A 39 -111.35 7.79 -53.39
CA LYS A 39 -112.35 8.13 -54.40
C LYS A 39 -113.75 7.98 -53.79
N ASP A 40 -114.61 8.99 -53.92
CA ASP A 40 -115.99 8.93 -53.42
C ASP A 40 -116.90 8.10 -54.34
N ALA A 41 -118.12 7.82 -53.87
CA ALA A 41 -119.10 6.98 -54.56
C ALA A 41 -119.59 7.56 -55.90
N VAL A 42 -119.34 8.85 -56.16
CA VAL A 42 -119.72 9.56 -57.39
C VAL A 42 -118.53 9.70 -58.35
N GLY A 43 -117.33 9.32 -57.90
CA GLY A 43 -116.13 9.19 -58.70
C GLY A 43 -115.09 10.30 -58.54
N ASN A 44 -115.25 11.23 -57.59
CA ASN A 44 -114.24 12.25 -57.31
C ASN A 44 -113.08 11.63 -56.52
N ALA A 45 -111.83 11.87 -56.93
CA ALA A 45 -110.66 11.31 -56.27
C ALA A 45 -109.70 12.41 -55.77
N ASN A 46 -109.02 12.16 -54.64
CA ASN A 46 -107.90 12.96 -54.16
C ASN A 46 -106.77 12.04 -53.68
N GLN A 47 -105.52 12.54 -53.69
CA GLN A 47 -104.35 11.81 -53.22
C GLN A 47 -103.45 12.66 -52.32
N THR A 48 -102.73 12.01 -51.41
CA THR A 48 -101.69 12.65 -50.59
C THR A 48 -100.43 12.92 -51.41
N GLU A 49 -99.51 13.71 -50.85
CA GLU A 49 -98.15 13.81 -51.35
C GLU A 49 -97.44 12.44 -51.38
N ILE A 50 -96.46 12.30 -52.28
CA ILE A 50 -95.61 11.11 -52.40
C ILE A 50 -94.49 11.21 -51.37
N ARG A 51 -94.33 10.17 -50.55
CA ARG A 51 -93.26 10.04 -49.54
C ARG A 51 -92.34 8.88 -49.87
N THR A 52 -91.07 8.99 -49.49
CA THR A 52 -90.05 7.94 -49.66
C THR A 52 -89.78 7.16 -48.38
N LEU A 53 -89.50 5.86 -48.50
CA LEU A 53 -89.07 4.95 -47.45
C LEU A 53 -87.87 4.13 -47.95
N THR A 54 -86.73 4.21 -47.27
CA THR A 54 -85.51 3.45 -47.63
C THR A 54 -85.24 2.36 -46.60
N ILE A 55 -84.98 1.14 -47.07
CA ILE A 55 -84.61 -0.02 -46.26
C ILE A 55 -83.16 -0.40 -46.59
N GLY A 56 -82.27 -0.42 -45.59
CA GLY A 56 -80.84 -0.75 -45.74
C GLY A 56 -80.46 -2.08 -45.06
N SER A 57 -79.33 -2.67 -45.47
CA SER A 57 -78.81 -3.94 -44.93
C SER A 57 -78.41 -3.80 -43.45
N SER A 58 -78.75 -4.82 -42.65
CA SER A 58 -78.14 -5.02 -41.33
C SER A 58 -76.64 -5.23 -41.49
N ASP A 59 -75.85 -4.42 -40.79
CA ASP A 59 -74.43 -4.68 -40.66
C ASP A 59 -74.23 -6.06 -40.01
N THR A 60 -73.28 -6.83 -40.54
CA THR A 60 -72.97 -8.20 -40.06
C THR A 60 -71.51 -8.33 -39.64
N THR A 61 -70.72 -7.26 -39.71
CA THR A 61 -69.33 -7.30 -39.26
C THR A 61 -69.26 -7.04 -37.76
N ALA A 62 -68.57 -7.92 -37.03
CA ALA A 62 -68.35 -7.72 -35.61
C ALA A 62 -67.23 -6.70 -35.36
N PRO A 63 -67.26 -5.98 -34.23
CA PRO A 63 -66.19 -5.08 -33.83
C PRO A 63 -64.83 -5.78 -33.84
N ASN A 64 -63.78 -5.11 -34.30
CA ASN A 64 -62.41 -5.60 -34.17
C ASN A 64 -61.79 -5.07 -32.88
N ILE A 65 -61.41 -5.97 -31.98
CA ILE A 65 -60.68 -5.66 -30.74
C ILE A 65 -59.19 -5.97 -30.96
N SER A 66 -58.31 -5.04 -30.61
CA SER A 66 -56.86 -5.18 -30.75
C SER A 66 -56.10 -4.44 -29.65
N ALA A 67 -54.79 -4.66 -29.55
CA ALA A 67 -53.91 -4.01 -28.57
C ALA A 67 -54.43 -4.08 -27.12
N VAL A 68 -54.98 -5.24 -26.75
CA VAL A 68 -55.46 -5.50 -25.38
C VAL A 68 -54.26 -5.64 -24.45
N VAL A 69 -54.17 -4.76 -23.47
CA VAL A 69 -53.02 -4.67 -22.57
C VAL A 69 -53.44 -4.34 -21.14
N ALA A 70 -52.85 -5.05 -20.19
CA ALA A 70 -52.91 -4.70 -18.78
C ALA A 70 -51.70 -3.83 -18.42
N ILE A 71 -51.93 -2.73 -17.74
CA ILE A 71 -50.92 -1.76 -17.33
C ILE A 71 -50.97 -1.65 -15.82
N ASN A 72 -49.86 -1.96 -15.15
CA ASN A 72 -49.78 -1.86 -13.70
C ASN A 72 -49.68 -0.39 -13.24
N SER A 73 -49.71 -0.18 -11.92
CA SER A 73 -49.62 1.15 -11.29
C SER A 73 -48.36 1.94 -11.67
N SER A 74 -47.28 1.27 -12.10
CA SER A 74 -46.04 1.90 -12.56
C SER A 74 -46.03 2.25 -14.07
N GLY A 75 -47.11 1.98 -14.80
CA GLY A 75 -47.19 2.24 -16.25
C GLY A 75 -46.58 1.15 -17.13
N THR A 76 -46.22 -0.01 -16.58
CA THR A 76 -45.61 -1.12 -17.32
C THR A 76 -46.69 -2.03 -17.91
N SER A 77 -46.67 -2.17 -19.23
CA SER A 77 -47.53 -3.08 -20.01
C SER A 77 -47.20 -4.55 -19.74
N GLY A 78 -48.22 -5.39 -19.50
CA GLY A 78 -48.08 -6.81 -19.18
C GLY A 78 -47.43 -7.09 -17.83
N GLY A 79 -47.25 -6.06 -16.99
CA GLY A 79 -46.54 -6.14 -15.72
C GLY A 79 -47.35 -6.81 -14.61
N ARG A 80 -46.64 -7.24 -13.57
CA ARG A 80 -47.23 -7.75 -12.34
C ARG A 80 -47.88 -6.62 -11.54
N VAL A 81 -49.00 -6.93 -10.91
CA VAL A 81 -49.80 -6.01 -10.10
C VAL A 81 -49.72 -6.48 -8.65
N LYS A 82 -49.26 -5.61 -7.75
CA LYS A 82 -49.29 -5.92 -6.32
C LYS A 82 -50.75 -5.99 -5.88
N ILE A 83 -51.13 -7.00 -5.09
CA ILE A 83 -52.49 -7.06 -4.53
C ILE A 83 -52.76 -5.80 -3.69
N GLY A 84 -53.88 -5.13 -3.96
CA GLY A 84 -54.20 -3.81 -3.41
C GLY A 84 -53.95 -2.64 -4.36
N ASP A 85 -53.08 -2.82 -5.37
CA ASP A 85 -52.84 -1.80 -6.39
C ASP A 85 -53.91 -1.83 -7.50
N ASN A 86 -53.97 -0.73 -8.24
CA ASN A 86 -54.80 -0.63 -9.43
C ASN A 86 -54.11 -1.25 -10.65
N VAL A 87 -54.90 -1.92 -11.48
CA VAL A 87 -54.54 -2.33 -12.85
C VAL A 87 -55.43 -1.60 -13.84
N THR A 88 -54.83 -1.09 -14.91
CA THR A 88 -55.55 -0.45 -16.01
C THR A 88 -55.59 -1.41 -17.20
N ILE A 89 -56.77 -1.74 -17.70
CA ILE A 89 -56.92 -2.54 -18.93
C ILE A 89 -57.28 -1.59 -20.06
N ASN A 90 -56.44 -1.57 -21.09
CA ASN A 90 -56.66 -0.81 -22.31
C ASN A 90 -56.95 -1.76 -23.47
N ALA A 91 -57.83 -1.32 -24.37
CA ALA A 91 -58.12 -2.02 -25.62
C ALA A 91 -58.41 -1.01 -26.74
N THR A 92 -58.01 -1.34 -27.96
CA THR A 92 -58.37 -0.58 -29.16
C THR A 92 -59.53 -1.29 -29.85
N ILE A 93 -60.68 -0.62 -30.00
CA ILE A 93 -61.87 -1.17 -30.68
C ILE A 93 -62.21 -0.32 -31.90
N THR A 94 -62.38 -0.99 -33.05
CA THR A 94 -62.76 -0.37 -34.32
C THR A 94 -63.91 -1.13 -34.97
N ASP A 95 -64.81 -0.43 -35.63
CA ASP A 95 -65.86 -1.05 -36.44
C ASP A 95 -66.33 -0.10 -37.56
N ASN A 96 -67.05 -0.64 -38.55
CA ASN A 96 -67.66 0.13 -39.66
C ASN A 96 -68.96 0.84 -39.23
N VAL A 97 -69.54 0.46 -38.08
CA VAL A 97 -70.65 1.14 -37.41
C VAL A 97 -70.28 1.55 -35.98
N ASN A 98 -71.19 2.23 -35.27
CA ASN A 98 -70.91 2.72 -33.92
C ASN A 98 -70.79 1.58 -32.90
N ILE A 99 -69.77 1.64 -32.04
CA ILE A 99 -69.66 0.78 -30.85
C ILE A 99 -70.65 1.24 -29.79
N THR A 100 -71.48 0.32 -29.28
CA THR A 100 -72.50 0.63 -28.27
C THR A 100 -72.05 0.30 -26.86
N ASN A 101 -71.38 -0.83 -26.66
CA ASN A 101 -70.99 -1.30 -25.34
C ASN A 101 -69.63 -1.99 -25.39
N VAL A 102 -68.74 -1.62 -24.47
CA VAL A 102 -67.47 -2.31 -24.25
C VAL A 102 -67.39 -2.66 -22.77
N TRP A 103 -67.13 -3.93 -22.47
CA TRP A 103 -67.03 -4.40 -21.09
C TRP A 103 -65.99 -5.51 -20.96
N LEU A 104 -65.59 -5.73 -19.72
CA LEU A 104 -64.58 -6.68 -19.31
C LEU A 104 -65.22 -7.73 -18.40
N LYS A 105 -64.79 -8.99 -18.56
CA LYS A 105 -64.92 -10.03 -17.53
C LYS A 105 -63.55 -10.47 -17.07
N ILE A 106 -63.39 -10.69 -15.77
CA ILE A 106 -62.21 -11.32 -15.16
C ILE A 106 -62.59 -12.69 -14.63
N TRP A 107 -61.78 -13.69 -14.92
CA TRP A 107 -62.04 -15.10 -14.64
C TRP A 107 -61.25 -15.56 -13.41
N LEU A 108 -61.84 -16.45 -12.60
CA LEU A 108 -61.20 -17.01 -11.40
C LEU A 108 -60.11 -18.03 -11.75
N GLY A 109 -60.19 -18.62 -12.95
CA GLY A 109 -59.24 -19.57 -13.51
C GLY A 109 -59.33 -19.57 -15.04
N GLY A 110 -59.74 -20.69 -15.63
CA GLY A 110 -59.88 -20.82 -17.08
C GLY A 110 -60.93 -19.87 -17.67
N ILE A 111 -60.61 -19.30 -18.83
CA ILE A 111 -61.51 -18.42 -19.60
C ILE A 111 -62.77 -19.21 -20.00
N GLU A 112 -63.95 -18.62 -19.81
CA GLU A 112 -65.28 -19.19 -20.12
C GLU A 112 -65.61 -20.52 -19.42
N THR A 113 -64.72 -21.02 -18.56
CA THR A 113 -64.82 -22.32 -17.87
C THR A 113 -64.80 -22.19 -16.35
N SER A 114 -64.52 -20.98 -15.84
CA SER A 114 -64.48 -20.66 -14.42
C SER A 114 -65.46 -19.53 -14.06
N ALA A 115 -65.68 -19.33 -12.75
CA ALA A 115 -66.52 -18.24 -12.27
C ALA A 115 -65.92 -16.87 -12.63
N VAL A 116 -66.79 -15.88 -12.88
CA VAL A 116 -66.38 -14.50 -13.14
C VAL A 116 -66.16 -13.78 -11.81
N VAL A 117 -64.94 -13.31 -11.57
CA VAL A 117 -64.53 -12.57 -10.37
C VAL A 117 -65.06 -11.14 -10.43
N LEU A 118 -65.02 -10.52 -11.61
CA LEU A 118 -65.40 -9.13 -11.78
C LEU A 118 -65.95 -8.87 -13.18
N ARG A 119 -66.96 -8.01 -13.26
CA ARG A 119 -67.51 -7.43 -14.49
C ARG A 119 -67.36 -5.92 -14.40
N ALA A 120 -66.80 -5.30 -15.43
CA ALA A 120 -66.67 -3.85 -15.47
C ALA A 120 -66.96 -3.31 -16.87
N VAL A 121 -67.57 -2.13 -16.93
CA VAL A 121 -67.74 -1.38 -18.18
C VAL A 121 -66.44 -0.63 -18.48
N MET A 122 -66.00 -0.66 -19.73
CA MET A 122 -64.85 0.12 -20.17
C MET A 122 -65.32 1.50 -20.65
N ASN A 123 -64.58 2.54 -20.30
CA ASN A 123 -64.87 3.91 -20.71
C ASN A 123 -64.14 4.21 -22.01
N TRP A 124 -64.84 4.87 -22.94
CA TRP A 124 -64.20 5.46 -24.10
C TRP A 124 -63.32 6.63 -23.65
N ILE A 125 -62.05 6.62 -24.05
CA ILE A 125 -61.09 7.66 -23.67
C ILE A 125 -60.93 8.66 -24.81
N SER A 126 -60.48 8.20 -25.98
CA SER A 126 -60.35 9.01 -27.20
C SER A 126 -60.06 8.12 -28.41
N GLY A 127 -60.48 8.55 -29.61
CA GLY A 127 -60.30 7.78 -30.83
C GLY A 127 -60.91 6.38 -30.70
N ASN A 128 -60.08 5.35 -30.85
CA ASN A 128 -60.48 3.94 -30.74
C ASN A 128 -60.10 3.31 -29.38
N LEU A 129 -59.56 4.09 -28.43
CA LEU A 129 -59.06 3.60 -27.16
C LEU A 129 -60.16 3.56 -26.10
N TRP A 130 -60.31 2.40 -25.49
CA TRP A 130 -61.18 2.15 -24.34
C TRP A 130 -60.34 1.69 -23.15
N SER A 131 -60.73 2.12 -21.94
CA SER A 131 -59.96 1.86 -20.73
C SER A 131 -60.85 1.59 -19.52
N VAL A 132 -60.37 0.75 -18.61
CA VAL A 132 -60.95 0.56 -17.28
C VAL A 132 -59.84 0.42 -16.23
N VAL A 133 -60.02 1.07 -15.09
CA VAL A 133 -59.14 0.93 -13.92
C VAL A 133 -59.82 0.04 -12.89
N ILE A 134 -59.09 -0.95 -12.38
CA ILE A 134 -59.61 -1.98 -11.48
C ILE A 134 -58.71 -2.03 -10.25
N SER A 135 -59.30 -1.84 -9.07
CA SER A 135 -58.59 -2.02 -7.80
C SER A 135 -58.56 -3.49 -7.41
N THR A 136 -57.36 -4.06 -7.34
CA THR A 136 -57.19 -5.41 -6.80
C THR A 136 -57.31 -5.37 -5.28
N ASN A 137 -57.74 -6.46 -4.65
CA ASN A 137 -57.89 -6.54 -3.19
C ASN A 137 -57.65 -7.98 -2.70
N SER A 138 -57.69 -8.20 -1.39
CA SER A 138 -57.36 -9.49 -0.75
C SER A 138 -58.24 -10.68 -1.15
N THR A 139 -59.38 -10.48 -1.84
CA THR A 139 -60.22 -11.58 -2.34
C THR A 139 -59.75 -12.14 -3.67
N TRP A 140 -58.76 -11.51 -4.32
CA TRP A 140 -58.22 -11.96 -5.60
C TRP A 140 -57.22 -13.09 -5.40
N ASN A 141 -57.21 -14.04 -6.33
CA ASN A 141 -56.20 -15.09 -6.35
C ASN A 141 -54.83 -14.48 -6.69
N ILE A 142 -53.78 -15.01 -6.05
CA ILE A 142 -52.39 -14.73 -6.42
C ILE A 142 -52.00 -15.59 -7.62
N GLY A 143 -51.23 -15.02 -8.55
CA GLY A 143 -50.81 -15.66 -9.80
C GLY A 143 -51.46 -15.04 -11.03
N GLU A 144 -51.48 -15.79 -12.13
CA GLU A 144 -52.03 -15.34 -13.40
C GLU A 144 -53.56 -15.15 -13.32
N ILE A 145 -54.01 -13.98 -13.79
CA ILE A 145 -55.39 -13.57 -13.88
C ILE A 145 -55.76 -13.44 -15.35
N ASN A 146 -56.77 -14.21 -15.75
CA ASN A 146 -57.32 -14.17 -17.10
C ASN A 146 -58.46 -13.17 -17.19
N TYR A 147 -58.51 -12.41 -18.29
CA TYR A 147 -59.61 -11.51 -18.57
C TYR A 147 -60.00 -11.53 -20.06
N THR A 148 -61.24 -11.13 -20.33
CA THR A 148 -61.78 -11.04 -21.69
C THR A 148 -62.48 -9.70 -21.86
N VAL A 149 -62.02 -8.92 -22.84
CA VAL A 149 -62.68 -7.70 -23.31
C VAL A 149 -63.71 -8.11 -24.35
N TYR A 150 -64.92 -7.55 -24.25
CA TYR A 150 -66.00 -7.73 -25.20
C TYR A 150 -66.43 -6.38 -25.75
N ALA A 151 -66.87 -6.37 -27.01
CA ALA A 151 -67.44 -5.21 -27.65
C ALA A 151 -68.68 -5.59 -28.45
N ASN A 152 -69.69 -4.74 -28.40
CA ASN A 152 -70.88 -4.80 -29.24
C ASN A 152 -70.97 -3.54 -30.09
N ASP A 153 -71.38 -3.73 -31.33
CA ASP A 153 -71.72 -2.64 -32.24
C ASP A 153 -73.18 -2.17 -32.06
N SER A 154 -73.63 -1.24 -32.89
CA SER A 154 -74.99 -0.71 -32.88
C SER A 154 -76.05 -1.60 -33.53
N THR A 155 -75.64 -2.69 -34.17
CA THR A 155 -76.52 -3.63 -34.88
C THR A 155 -76.65 -4.98 -34.17
N GLY A 156 -75.90 -5.19 -33.09
CA GLY A 156 -75.92 -6.37 -32.24
C GLY A 156 -74.79 -7.38 -32.51
N ASN A 157 -73.85 -7.08 -33.42
CA ASN A 157 -72.68 -7.92 -33.63
C ASN A 157 -71.73 -7.83 -32.44
N THR A 158 -71.12 -8.95 -32.05
CA THR A 158 -70.30 -9.06 -30.84
C THR A 158 -68.94 -9.67 -31.15
N SER A 159 -67.91 -9.21 -30.44
CA SER A 159 -66.57 -9.81 -30.48
C SER A 159 -65.92 -9.81 -29.10
N SER A 160 -64.87 -10.61 -28.95
CA SER A 160 -64.10 -10.68 -27.72
C SER A 160 -62.61 -10.91 -27.97
N MET A 161 -61.78 -10.43 -27.05
CA MET A 161 -60.34 -10.67 -27.04
C MET A 161 -59.85 -10.91 -25.61
N ASN A 162 -59.04 -11.94 -25.45
CA ASN A 162 -58.49 -12.36 -24.16
C ASN A 162 -57.19 -11.63 -23.87
N GLY A 163 -56.89 -11.44 -22.58
CA GLY A 163 -55.60 -11.01 -22.08
C GLY A 163 -55.33 -11.58 -20.70
N THR A 164 -54.09 -11.41 -20.23
CA THR A 164 -53.67 -11.86 -18.90
C THR A 164 -52.86 -10.78 -18.19
N PHE A 165 -52.83 -10.85 -16.86
CA PHE A 165 -51.86 -10.15 -16.00
C PHE A 165 -51.63 -10.98 -14.74
N GLU A 166 -50.59 -10.69 -13.97
CA GLU A 166 -50.28 -11.47 -12.77
C GLU A 166 -50.46 -10.61 -11.51
N ILE A 167 -51.14 -11.15 -10.50
CA ILE A 167 -51.22 -10.54 -9.17
C ILE A 167 -50.22 -11.22 -8.24
N TYR A 168 -49.47 -10.45 -7.46
CA TYR A 168 -48.58 -10.97 -6.42
C TYR A 168 -48.78 -10.28 -5.07
N ASN A 169 -48.48 -11.00 -3.99
CA ASN A 169 -48.49 -10.46 -2.63
C ASN A 169 -47.08 -10.50 -2.03
N PRO A 170 -46.36 -9.37 -1.91
CA PRO A 170 -45.01 -9.38 -1.34
C PRO A 170 -44.97 -9.70 0.16
N ASN A 171 -46.10 -9.61 0.89
CA ASN A 171 -46.17 -9.74 2.35
C ASN A 171 -46.42 -11.19 2.80
N SER A 172 -45.91 -12.16 2.05
CA SER A 172 -45.95 -13.58 2.42
C SER A 172 -44.71 -14.30 1.92
N CYS A 173 -44.25 -15.30 2.67
CA CYS A 173 -43.16 -16.17 2.23
C CYS A 173 -43.51 -16.84 0.90
N GLN A 174 -42.64 -16.71 -0.10
CA GLN A 174 -42.90 -17.18 -1.46
C GLN A 174 -41.60 -17.33 -2.28
N VAL A 175 -41.74 -17.92 -3.46
CA VAL A 175 -40.69 -17.96 -4.49
C VAL A 175 -40.78 -16.69 -5.33
N LEU A 176 -39.66 -15.96 -5.44
CA LEU A 176 -39.52 -14.77 -6.27
C LEU A 176 -38.86 -15.17 -7.60
N ASN A 177 -39.69 -15.65 -8.53
CA ASN A 177 -39.31 -16.22 -9.83
C ASN A 177 -39.47 -15.24 -11.01
N VAL A 178 -39.78 -13.97 -10.75
CA VAL A 178 -39.90 -12.94 -11.78
C VAL A 178 -39.07 -11.72 -11.38
N SER A 179 -38.26 -11.21 -12.32
CA SER A 179 -37.42 -10.02 -12.13
C SER A 179 -38.24 -8.78 -11.74
N GLY A 180 -37.62 -7.85 -11.02
CA GLY A 180 -38.25 -6.61 -10.58
C GLY A 180 -38.20 -6.40 -9.07
N THR A 181 -38.94 -5.39 -8.60
CA THR A 181 -38.92 -4.96 -7.20
C THR A 181 -40.10 -5.52 -6.43
N TYR A 182 -39.81 -6.12 -5.29
CA TYR A 182 -40.78 -6.58 -4.30
C TYR A 182 -40.62 -5.71 -3.05
N LEU A 183 -41.62 -4.85 -2.81
CA LEU A 183 -41.67 -3.99 -1.63
C LEU A 183 -42.64 -4.58 -0.60
N LEU A 184 -42.11 -5.02 0.54
CA LEU A 184 -42.95 -5.39 1.68
C LEU A 184 -43.55 -4.12 2.27
N THR A 185 -44.81 -4.20 2.64
CA THR A 185 -45.52 -3.14 3.39
C THR A 185 -45.97 -3.59 4.76
N ASP A 186 -45.84 -4.88 5.08
CA ASP A 186 -46.22 -5.47 6.35
C ASP A 186 -45.20 -6.54 6.76
N ASP A 187 -45.19 -6.87 8.05
CA ASP A 187 -44.38 -7.95 8.61
C ASP A 187 -44.84 -9.32 8.10
N ILE A 188 -43.87 -10.21 7.85
CA ILE A 188 -44.08 -11.61 7.54
C ILE A 188 -43.71 -12.44 8.77
N ALA A 189 -44.66 -13.25 9.25
CA ALA A 189 -44.43 -14.25 10.30
C ALA A 189 -44.92 -15.61 9.82
N ASN A 190 -44.01 -16.59 9.69
CA ASN A 190 -44.35 -17.94 9.27
C ASN A 190 -43.53 -18.99 10.01
N ASN A 191 -44.18 -19.73 10.91
CA ASN A 191 -43.56 -20.77 11.74
C ASN A 191 -43.76 -22.20 11.22
N THR A 192 -44.22 -22.38 9.98
CA THR A 192 -44.44 -23.70 9.35
C THR A 192 -43.54 -23.93 8.13
N LEU A 193 -42.54 -23.06 7.93
CA LEU A 193 -41.61 -23.14 6.80
C LEU A 193 -40.80 -24.43 6.76
N THR A 194 -40.72 -25.03 5.57
CA THR A 194 -39.82 -26.16 5.24
C THR A 194 -38.66 -25.75 4.33
N SER A 195 -38.70 -24.52 3.79
CA SER A 195 -37.68 -23.91 2.94
C SER A 195 -37.57 -22.41 3.24
N ALA A 196 -36.70 -21.69 2.52
CA ALA A 196 -36.50 -20.26 2.75
C ALA A 196 -37.80 -19.46 2.64
N CYS A 197 -37.98 -18.42 3.47
CA CYS A 197 -39.19 -17.59 3.41
C CYS A 197 -39.27 -16.81 2.09
N MET A 198 -38.25 -16.00 1.78
CA MET A 198 -38.13 -15.33 0.48
C MET A 198 -37.09 -16.07 -0.36
N ASN A 199 -37.55 -16.91 -1.29
CA ASN A 199 -36.69 -17.74 -2.14
C ASN A 199 -36.55 -17.11 -3.53
N ILE A 200 -35.43 -16.43 -3.79
CA ILE A 200 -35.19 -15.68 -5.03
C ILE A 200 -34.59 -16.60 -6.10
N THR A 201 -35.38 -16.87 -7.15
CA THR A 201 -35.03 -17.78 -8.26
C THR A 201 -35.00 -17.09 -9.63
N ALA A 202 -35.34 -15.80 -9.72
CA ALA A 202 -35.04 -14.97 -10.88
C ALA A 202 -33.89 -13.99 -10.64
N ALA A 203 -33.12 -13.70 -11.70
CA ALA A 203 -32.12 -12.64 -11.70
C ALA A 203 -32.78 -11.25 -11.67
N ASN A 204 -32.00 -10.22 -11.31
CA ASN A 204 -32.45 -8.81 -11.26
C ASN A 204 -33.66 -8.60 -10.34
N VAL A 205 -33.71 -9.33 -9.23
CA VAL A 205 -34.74 -9.17 -8.20
C VAL A 205 -34.25 -8.20 -7.13
N THR A 206 -35.06 -7.21 -6.79
CA THR A 206 -34.86 -6.35 -5.62
C THR A 206 -35.93 -6.66 -4.58
N LEU A 207 -35.53 -7.26 -3.46
CA LEU A 207 -36.36 -7.36 -2.27
C LEU A 207 -36.07 -6.15 -1.37
N ASP A 208 -37.03 -5.24 -1.29
CA ASP A 208 -37.01 -4.13 -0.34
C ASP A 208 -38.03 -4.42 0.76
N CYS A 209 -37.57 -4.65 1.98
CA CYS A 209 -38.49 -4.93 3.06
C CYS A 209 -39.12 -3.67 3.65
N GLY A 210 -38.67 -2.46 3.27
CA GLY A 210 -39.23 -1.20 3.79
C GLY A 210 -39.10 -1.04 5.31
N GLY A 211 -38.20 -1.77 5.96
CA GLY A 211 -38.07 -1.84 7.43
C GLY A 211 -38.93 -2.92 8.10
N ASN A 212 -39.76 -3.64 7.34
CA ASN A 212 -40.61 -4.70 7.88
C ASN A 212 -39.83 -5.98 8.22
N TYR A 213 -40.44 -6.79 9.07
CA TYR A 213 -39.87 -8.03 9.59
C TYR A 213 -40.14 -9.23 8.68
N ILE A 214 -39.17 -10.14 8.59
CA ILE A 214 -39.34 -11.52 8.13
C ILE A 214 -38.96 -12.44 9.29
N SER A 215 -39.96 -13.13 9.85
CA SER A 215 -39.79 -13.90 11.09
C SER A 215 -40.25 -15.35 10.97
N SER A 216 -39.45 -16.25 11.54
CA SER A 216 -39.78 -17.68 11.64
C SER A 216 -39.07 -18.33 12.82
N THR A 217 -39.74 -19.26 13.51
CA THR A 217 -39.07 -20.16 14.46
C THR A 217 -38.32 -21.30 13.78
N GLN A 218 -38.53 -21.52 12.47
CA GLN A 218 -37.93 -22.64 11.75
C GLN A 218 -36.46 -22.40 11.39
N ASN A 219 -35.70 -23.49 11.29
CA ASN A 219 -34.27 -23.49 10.98
C ASN A 219 -34.02 -23.46 9.47
N VAL A 220 -34.56 -22.42 8.82
CA VAL A 220 -34.49 -22.17 7.36
C VAL A 220 -33.94 -20.76 7.10
N SER A 221 -33.66 -20.44 5.84
CA SER A 221 -33.23 -19.09 5.50
C SER A 221 -34.38 -18.08 5.52
N GLY A 222 -34.14 -16.87 6.03
CA GLY A 222 -35.11 -15.78 5.90
C GLY A 222 -35.21 -15.32 4.44
N VAL A 223 -34.05 -15.00 3.85
CA VAL A 223 -33.91 -14.70 2.43
C VAL A 223 -32.84 -15.61 1.84
N TYR A 224 -33.14 -16.26 0.73
CA TYR A 224 -32.20 -17.07 -0.04
C TYR A 224 -32.14 -16.56 -1.49
N SER A 225 -30.95 -16.54 -2.07
CA SER A 225 -30.77 -16.31 -3.50
C SER A 225 -29.62 -17.12 -4.07
N ASN A 226 -29.83 -17.64 -5.28
CA ASN A 226 -28.79 -18.21 -6.13
C ASN A 226 -28.70 -17.50 -7.50
N GLN A 227 -29.13 -16.23 -7.54
CA GLN A 227 -29.35 -15.50 -8.78
C GLN A 227 -28.45 -14.27 -8.89
N LEU A 228 -28.13 -13.90 -10.13
CA LEU A 228 -27.34 -12.72 -10.44
C LEU A 228 -28.12 -11.43 -10.17
N ASN A 229 -27.39 -10.38 -9.77
CA ASN A 229 -27.94 -9.03 -9.57
C ASN A 229 -29.09 -8.98 -8.54
N THR A 230 -29.08 -9.87 -7.56
CA THR A 230 -30.04 -9.84 -6.47
C THR A 230 -29.73 -8.70 -5.51
N THR A 231 -30.74 -7.88 -5.20
CA THR A 231 -30.67 -6.85 -4.16
C THR A 231 -31.58 -7.23 -3.00
N VAL A 232 -31.04 -7.26 -1.78
CA VAL A 232 -31.81 -7.41 -0.53
C VAL A 232 -31.54 -6.18 0.33
N LYS A 233 -32.59 -5.43 0.66
CA LYS A 233 -32.42 -4.19 1.43
C LYS A 233 -33.52 -3.92 2.44
N ASN A 234 -33.12 -3.19 3.50
CA ASN A 234 -34.01 -2.69 4.54
C ASN A 234 -34.81 -3.79 5.28
N CYS A 235 -34.28 -5.02 5.37
CA CYS A 235 -34.97 -6.16 5.97
C CYS A 235 -34.57 -6.39 7.43
N ASN A 236 -35.57 -6.62 8.28
CA ASN A 236 -35.38 -7.09 9.66
C ASN A 236 -35.72 -8.59 9.75
N ILE A 237 -34.70 -9.45 9.74
CA ILE A 237 -34.88 -10.90 9.61
C ILE A 237 -34.59 -11.56 10.96
N THR A 238 -35.55 -12.36 11.45
CA THR A 238 -35.38 -13.19 12.66
C THR A 238 -35.74 -14.64 12.36
N VAL A 239 -34.74 -15.53 12.29
CA VAL A 239 -34.96 -16.96 11.97
C VAL A 239 -34.20 -17.91 12.91
N GLY A 240 -34.54 -19.20 12.85
CA GLY A 240 -33.83 -20.26 13.58
C GLY A 240 -34.10 -20.25 15.07
N GLY A 241 -35.38 -20.24 15.47
CA GLY A 241 -35.81 -20.24 16.88
C GLY A 241 -35.87 -21.62 17.53
N ASN A 242 -35.80 -22.70 16.77
CA ASN A 242 -35.85 -24.06 17.30
C ASN A 242 -34.49 -24.49 17.87
N SER A 243 -34.51 -25.23 18.98
CA SER A 243 -33.29 -25.75 19.60
C SER A 243 -32.54 -26.73 18.69
N GLY A 244 -31.21 -26.71 18.77
CA GLY A 244 -30.31 -27.58 18.00
C GLY A 244 -29.31 -26.78 17.15
N VAL A 245 -28.11 -27.32 16.93
CA VAL A 245 -27.13 -26.71 16.03
C VAL A 245 -27.53 -27.08 14.60
N ASN A 246 -28.16 -26.16 13.87
CA ASN A 246 -28.51 -26.38 12.47
C ASN A 246 -27.90 -25.27 11.62
N GLU A 247 -26.99 -25.66 10.72
CA GLU A 247 -26.31 -24.72 9.82
C GLU A 247 -27.22 -24.10 8.75
N ASN A 248 -28.44 -24.63 8.58
CA ASN A 248 -29.38 -24.21 7.55
C ASN A 248 -30.18 -22.95 7.92
N ALA A 249 -30.20 -22.53 9.19
CA ALA A 249 -30.84 -21.27 9.56
C ALA A 249 -29.88 -20.11 9.21
N VAL A 250 -30.30 -19.29 8.26
CA VAL A 250 -29.49 -18.17 7.78
C VAL A 250 -30.38 -16.96 7.58
N GLY A 251 -30.03 -15.79 8.10
CA GLY A 251 -30.85 -14.61 7.87
C GLY A 251 -30.91 -14.26 6.38
N ILE A 252 -29.75 -14.03 5.77
CA ILE A 252 -29.59 -13.82 4.33
C ILE A 252 -28.54 -14.78 3.79
N TYR A 253 -28.93 -15.63 2.85
CA TYR A 253 -28.05 -16.61 2.22
C TYR A 253 -27.94 -16.38 0.71
N PHE A 254 -26.74 -15.99 0.26
CA PHE A 254 -26.37 -15.94 -1.15
C PHE A 254 -25.52 -17.17 -1.49
N ASN A 255 -25.99 -18.00 -2.42
CA ASN A 255 -25.36 -19.23 -2.86
C ASN A 255 -25.20 -19.23 -4.38
N GLY A 256 -24.03 -18.85 -4.89
CA GLY A 256 -23.85 -18.60 -6.33
C GLY A 256 -24.47 -17.28 -6.82
N ALA A 257 -24.89 -16.39 -5.92
CA ALA A 257 -25.47 -15.09 -6.27
C ALA A 257 -24.35 -14.05 -6.45
N ASN A 258 -23.97 -13.79 -7.71
CA ASN A 258 -22.92 -12.82 -8.04
C ASN A 258 -23.52 -11.45 -8.40
N ASN A 259 -22.71 -10.40 -8.28
CA ASN A 259 -23.06 -9.01 -8.64
C ASN A 259 -24.28 -8.47 -7.86
N GLY A 260 -24.57 -9.03 -6.69
CA GLY A 260 -25.68 -8.64 -5.84
C GLY A 260 -25.35 -7.52 -4.86
N THR A 261 -26.39 -7.02 -4.21
CA THR A 261 -26.31 -5.99 -3.17
C THR A 261 -27.06 -6.44 -1.93
N ILE A 262 -26.42 -6.37 -0.77
CA ILE A 262 -27.05 -6.55 0.54
C ILE A 262 -26.88 -5.22 1.27
N PHE A 263 -27.97 -4.49 1.51
CA PHE A 263 -27.91 -3.12 2.01
C PHE A 263 -28.84 -2.87 3.19
N ASN A 264 -28.31 -2.36 4.31
CA ASN A 264 -29.10 -1.91 5.45
C ASN A 264 -30.06 -3.00 5.99
N ASN A 265 -29.58 -4.23 6.14
CA ASN A 265 -30.36 -5.33 6.69
C ASN A 265 -29.92 -5.67 8.12
N SER A 266 -30.85 -6.13 8.95
CA SER A 266 -30.60 -6.71 10.25
C SER A 266 -31.01 -8.18 10.25
N ALA A 267 -30.04 -9.09 10.30
CA ALA A 267 -30.23 -10.53 10.26
C ALA A 267 -29.86 -11.16 11.62
N ASN A 268 -30.86 -11.48 12.43
CA ASN A 268 -30.70 -12.04 13.77
C ASN A 268 -31.10 -13.51 13.80
N VAL A 269 -30.14 -14.39 14.09
CA VAL A 269 -30.32 -15.84 14.03
C VAL A 269 -29.89 -16.49 15.33
N SER A 270 -30.76 -17.33 15.90
CA SER A 270 -30.42 -18.02 17.15
C SER A 270 -29.58 -19.28 16.92
N VAL A 271 -29.89 -20.08 15.89
CA VAL A 271 -29.10 -21.27 15.55
C VAL A 271 -28.65 -21.27 14.10
N GLY A 272 -27.49 -20.67 13.79
CA GLY A 272 -26.99 -20.60 12.42
C GLY A 272 -26.24 -19.29 12.12
N ARG A 273 -26.26 -18.79 10.89
CA ARG A 273 -25.43 -17.64 10.45
C ARG A 273 -26.30 -16.40 10.20
N GLY A 274 -25.81 -15.21 10.52
CA GLY A 274 -26.55 -13.97 10.24
C GLY A 274 -26.66 -13.73 8.73
N ILE A 275 -25.52 -13.45 8.10
CA ILE A 275 -25.39 -13.29 6.65
C ILE A 275 -24.35 -14.26 6.14
N TRP A 276 -24.67 -15.02 5.10
CA TRP A 276 -23.76 -15.98 4.50
C TRP A 276 -23.70 -15.82 2.99
N LEU A 277 -22.49 -15.69 2.46
CA LEU A 277 -22.17 -15.78 1.04
C LEU A 277 -21.34 -17.04 0.81
N TYR A 278 -21.78 -17.86 -0.13
CA TYR A 278 -21.10 -19.06 -0.60
C TYR A 278 -21.00 -19.02 -2.11
N LEU A 279 -19.80 -19.20 -2.67
CA LEU A 279 -19.55 -19.12 -4.12
C LEU A 279 -20.12 -17.84 -4.77
N SER A 280 -20.10 -16.73 -4.04
CA SER A 280 -20.81 -15.49 -4.40
C SER A 280 -19.82 -14.33 -4.49
N SER A 281 -19.42 -13.99 -5.71
CA SER A 281 -18.40 -12.99 -6.04
C SER A 281 -19.00 -11.65 -6.49
N ASN A 282 -18.20 -10.59 -6.40
CA ASN A 282 -18.54 -9.24 -6.86
C ASN A 282 -19.79 -8.63 -6.18
N ASN A 283 -20.09 -9.00 -4.93
CA ASN A 283 -21.21 -8.43 -4.19
C ASN A 283 -20.81 -7.20 -3.38
N ASN A 284 -21.77 -6.30 -3.19
CA ASN A 284 -21.65 -5.16 -2.29
C ASN A 284 -22.49 -5.38 -1.02
N LEU A 285 -21.84 -5.46 0.13
CA LEU A 285 -22.46 -5.52 1.44
C LEU A 285 -22.21 -4.19 2.14
N THR A 286 -23.27 -3.39 2.33
CA THR A 286 -23.15 -2.08 2.98
C THR A 286 -24.14 -1.93 4.13
N SER A 287 -23.64 -1.51 5.29
CA SER A 287 -24.46 -1.16 6.47
C SER A 287 -25.34 -2.29 7.00
N ASN A 288 -24.92 -3.54 6.88
CA ASN A 288 -25.70 -4.68 7.39
C ASN A 288 -25.25 -5.10 8.78
N THR A 289 -26.19 -5.62 9.56
CA THR A 289 -25.95 -6.27 10.85
C THR A 289 -26.28 -7.75 10.75
N GLY A 290 -25.28 -8.62 10.92
CA GLY A 290 -25.45 -10.07 11.04
C GLY A 290 -25.19 -10.50 12.48
N THR A 291 -26.19 -11.06 13.16
CA THR A 291 -26.08 -11.52 14.56
C THR A 291 -26.35 -13.01 14.65
N SER A 292 -25.46 -13.74 15.32
CA SER A 292 -25.61 -15.17 15.60
C SER A 292 -25.34 -15.51 17.07
N ASN A 293 -26.12 -16.43 17.64
CA ASN A 293 -25.82 -16.99 18.96
C ASN A 293 -24.94 -18.25 18.92
N SER A 294 -24.86 -18.97 17.79
CA SER A 294 -24.21 -20.29 17.73
C SER A 294 -23.14 -20.44 16.65
N SER A 295 -23.08 -19.54 15.67
CA SER A 295 -22.14 -19.56 14.55
C SER A 295 -21.69 -18.13 14.23
N ASN A 296 -21.41 -17.82 12.96
CA ASN A 296 -20.82 -16.55 12.55
C ASN A 296 -21.87 -15.45 12.32
N GLY A 297 -21.53 -14.20 12.65
CA GLY A 297 -22.37 -13.05 12.35
C GLY A 297 -22.49 -12.79 10.85
N ILE A 298 -21.34 -12.56 10.21
CA ILE A 298 -21.21 -12.46 8.74
C ILE A 298 -20.15 -13.47 8.29
N TYR A 299 -20.49 -14.29 7.31
CA TYR A 299 -19.61 -15.33 6.79
C TYR A 299 -19.53 -15.29 5.28
N LEU A 300 -18.32 -15.16 4.74
CA LEU A 300 -18.05 -15.35 3.32
C LEU A 300 -17.15 -16.59 3.19
N TRP A 301 -17.55 -17.52 2.33
CA TRP A 301 -16.86 -18.81 2.21
C TRP A 301 -16.74 -19.29 0.77
N VAL A 302 -15.57 -19.81 0.43
CA VAL A 302 -15.19 -20.45 -0.85
C VAL A 302 -15.46 -19.59 -2.07
N SER A 303 -14.41 -19.14 -2.75
CA SER A 303 -14.50 -18.49 -4.08
C SER A 303 -15.55 -17.37 -4.15
N SER A 304 -15.68 -16.63 -3.06
CA SER A 304 -16.48 -15.41 -2.96
C SER A 304 -15.51 -14.24 -3.04
N ASP A 305 -14.95 -14.04 -4.23
CA ASP A 305 -13.88 -13.08 -4.50
C ASP A 305 -14.46 -11.71 -4.90
N ASN A 306 -13.63 -10.66 -4.79
CA ASN A 306 -13.98 -9.29 -5.20
C ASN A 306 -15.23 -8.72 -4.52
N ASN A 307 -15.57 -9.17 -3.31
CA ASN A 307 -16.67 -8.59 -2.54
C ASN A 307 -16.20 -7.31 -1.82
N ILE A 308 -17.12 -6.36 -1.69
CA ILE A 308 -16.91 -5.10 -0.97
C ILE A 308 -17.81 -5.09 0.26
N LEU A 309 -17.20 -5.04 1.45
CA LEU A 309 -17.89 -4.94 2.72
C LEU A 309 -17.61 -3.56 3.31
N THR A 310 -18.65 -2.73 3.44
CA THR A 310 -18.54 -1.37 4.00
C THR A 310 -19.49 -1.17 5.18
N ASN A 311 -18.99 -0.71 6.32
CA ASN A 311 -19.81 -0.38 7.50
C ASN A 311 -20.70 -1.52 8.02
N ASN A 312 -20.31 -2.79 7.83
CA ASN A 312 -21.11 -3.91 8.34
C ASN A 312 -20.73 -4.26 9.78
N THR A 313 -21.69 -4.78 10.53
CA THR A 313 -21.51 -5.27 11.89
C THR A 313 -21.81 -6.77 11.94
N GLY A 314 -20.80 -7.59 12.26
CA GLY A 314 -20.96 -9.01 12.52
C GLY A 314 -20.82 -9.29 14.02
N THR A 315 -21.86 -9.81 14.66
CA THR A 315 -21.87 -10.13 16.09
C THR A 315 -22.10 -11.62 16.30
N SER A 316 -21.28 -12.23 17.14
CA SER A 316 -21.44 -13.64 17.51
C SER A 316 -21.22 -13.89 19.00
N LYS A 317 -21.97 -14.84 19.58
CA LYS A 317 -21.64 -15.40 20.90
C LYS A 317 -20.57 -16.50 20.80
N LEU A 318 -20.79 -17.52 19.96
CA LEU A 318 -19.94 -18.73 19.92
C LEU A 318 -18.99 -18.80 18.71
N GLY A 319 -19.42 -18.34 17.53
CA GLY A 319 -18.58 -18.25 16.32
C GLY A 319 -17.88 -16.91 16.16
N VAL A 320 -17.42 -16.62 14.95
CA VAL A 320 -16.68 -15.39 14.60
C VAL A 320 -17.64 -14.23 14.30
N GLY A 321 -17.27 -13.00 14.63
CA GLY A 321 -18.05 -11.82 14.25
C GLY A 321 -18.16 -11.68 12.73
N ILE A 322 -17.03 -11.49 12.05
CA ILE A 322 -16.90 -11.48 10.59
C ILE A 322 -15.83 -12.48 10.16
N TYR A 323 -16.20 -13.44 9.31
CA TYR A 323 -15.30 -14.51 8.87
C TYR A 323 -15.19 -14.55 7.34
N LEU A 324 -13.97 -14.44 6.83
CA LEU A 324 -13.62 -14.67 5.43
C LEU A 324 -12.75 -15.92 5.32
N ALA A 325 -13.22 -16.91 4.56
CA ALA A 325 -12.56 -18.21 4.42
C ALA A 325 -12.41 -18.63 2.95
N GLY A 326 -11.17 -18.74 2.46
CA GLY A 326 -10.88 -19.15 1.09
C GLY A 326 -11.22 -18.10 0.04
N LEU A 327 -10.95 -16.81 0.31
CA LEU A 327 -11.37 -15.68 -0.50
C LEU A 327 -10.20 -14.77 -0.88
N ASN A 328 -10.21 -14.23 -2.09
CA ASN A 328 -9.18 -13.32 -2.57
C ASN A 328 -9.76 -12.00 -3.09
N ASN A 329 -8.93 -10.95 -3.04
CA ASN A 329 -9.24 -9.65 -3.64
C ASN A 329 -10.47 -8.95 -3.04
N ASN A 330 -10.82 -9.20 -1.78
CA ASN A 330 -11.93 -8.53 -1.11
C ASN A 330 -11.51 -7.23 -0.46
N THR A 331 -12.45 -6.30 -0.35
CA THR A 331 -12.24 -4.98 0.29
C THR A 331 -13.15 -4.84 1.49
N LEU A 332 -12.57 -4.63 2.67
CA LEU A 332 -13.27 -4.41 3.93
C LEU A 332 -12.97 -3.00 4.45
N VAL A 333 -13.99 -2.16 4.52
CA VAL A 333 -13.89 -0.77 5.00
C VAL A 333 -14.82 -0.55 6.19
N ASN A 334 -14.26 -0.13 7.33
CA ASN A 334 -15.02 0.29 8.52
C ASN A 334 -16.02 -0.76 9.03
N ASN A 335 -15.70 -2.05 8.92
CA ASN A 335 -16.55 -3.11 9.45
C ASN A 335 -16.20 -3.41 10.92
N THR A 336 -17.21 -3.84 11.68
CA THR A 336 -17.08 -4.19 13.09
C THR A 336 -17.41 -5.67 13.28
N GLY A 337 -16.43 -6.46 13.70
CA GLY A 337 -16.60 -7.86 14.07
C GLY A 337 -16.48 -8.04 15.59
N THR A 338 -17.53 -8.54 16.25
CA THR A 338 -17.55 -8.78 17.69
C THR A 338 -17.84 -10.25 18.00
N SER A 339 -17.01 -10.88 18.84
CA SER A 339 -17.27 -12.22 19.35
C SER A 339 -17.06 -12.35 20.86
N LYS A 340 -17.89 -13.14 21.54
CA LYS A 340 -17.67 -13.48 22.95
C LYS A 340 -16.71 -14.64 23.14
N SER A 341 -16.80 -15.66 22.29
CA SER A 341 -16.08 -16.94 22.48
C SER A 341 -15.10 -17.31 21.36
N SER A 342 -15.03 -16.53 20.28
CA SER A 342 -14.14 -16.75 19.13
C SER A 342 -13.54 -15.42 18.64
N TYR A 343 -13.09 -15.34 17.38
CA TYR A 343 -12.44 -14.16 16.81
C TYR A 343 -13.43 -13.03 16.50
N GLY A 344 -12.98 -11.77 16.61
CA GLY A 344 -13.75 -10.61 16.16
C GLY A 344 -13.86 -10.61 14.62
N ILE A 345 -12.71 -10.51 13.95
CA ILE A 345 -12.57 -10.66 12.50
C ILE A 345 -11.53 -11.74 12.21
N PHE A 346 -11.88 -12.70 11.34
CA PHE A 346 -10.98 -13.77 10.94
C PHE A 346 -10.83 -13.84 9.43
N ILE A 347 -9.59 -13.83 8.96
CA ILE A 347 -9.17 -14.00 7.58
C ILE A 347 -8.40 -15.33 7.50
N TYR A 348 -9.00 -16.33 6.88
CA TYR A 348 -8.45 -17.69 6.79
C TYR A 348 -8.28 -18.11 5.33
N LEU A 349 -7.12 -18.63 4.96
CA LEU A 349 -6.84 -19.08 3.58
C LEU A 349 -7.22 -18.01 2.53
N SER A 350 -7.00 -16.73 2.84
CA SER A 350 -7.52 -15.61 2.07
C SER A 350 -6.43 -14.59 1.80
N SER A 351 -6.09 -14.36 0.53
CA SER A 351 -4.94 -13.55 0.13
C SER A 351 -5.35 -12.33 -0.69
N ASN A 352 -4.46 -11.33 -0.78
CA ASN A 352 -4.68 -10.12 -1.60
C ASN A 352 -5.91 -9.28 -1.17
N ASN A 353 -6.30 -9.30 0.11
CA ASN A 353 -7.43 -8.51 0.61
C ASN A 353 -6.96 -7.15 1.16
N ASN A 354 -7.82 -6.15 1.03
CA ASN A 354 -7.60 -4.80 1.53
C ASN A 354 -8.54 -4.51 2.70
N MET A 355 -7.97 -4.19 3.86
CA MET A 355 -8.70 -3.94 5.10
C MET A 355 -8.36 -2.53 5.62
N THR A 356 -9.32 -1.62 5.62
CA THR A 356 -9.15 -0.24 6.12
C THR A 356 -10.14 0.09 7.23
N GLY A 357 -9.65 0.57 8.37
CA GLY A 357 -10.52 1.10 9.44
C GLY A 357 -11.42 0.07 10.13
N ASN A 358 -11.16 -1.23 9.99
CA ASN A 358 -12.01 -2.27 10.58
C ASN A 358 -11.71 -2.46 12.07
N THR A 359 -12.72 -2.82 12.85
CA THR A 359 -12.62 -3.09 14.28
C THR A 359 -12.99 -4.54 14.58
N GLY A 360 -12.04 -5.31 15.12
CA GLY A 360 -12.26 -6.66 15.60
C GLY A 360 -12.17 -6.71 17.13
N THR A 361 -13.22 -7.14 17.81
CA THR A 361 -13.27 -7.25 19.27
C THR A 361 -13.62 -8.67 19.71
N SER A 362 -12.85 -9.20 20.65
CA SER A 362 -13.12 -10.51 21.23
C SER A 362 -12.85 -10.57 22.73
N ASN A 363 -13.67 -11.33 23.46
CA ASN A 363 -13.45 -11.57 24.88
C ASN A 363 -12.52 -12.75 25.17
N SER A 364 -12.65 -13.87 24.45
CA SER A 364 -11.92 -15.12 24.75
C SER A 364 -10.79 -15.48 23.77
N SER A 365 -10.79 -14.85 22.59
CA SER A 365 -9.86 -15.10 21.49
C SER A 365 -9.34 -13.79 20.89
N ALA A 366 -8.69 -13.82 19.74
CA ALA A 366 -8.06 -12.64 19.16
C ALA A 366 -9.05 -11.67 18.49
N GLY A 367 -8.71 -10.39 18.46
CA GLY A 367 -9.52 -9.33 17.86
C GLY A 367 -9.57 -9.46 16.33
N ILE A 368 -8.41 -9.38 15.68
CA ILE A 368 -8.22 -9.60 14.24
C ILE A 368 -7.19 -10.70 14.01
N VAL A 369 -7.49 -11.68 13.17
CA VAL A 369 -6.57 -12.79 12.84
C VAL A 369 -6.43 -12.97 11.34
N LEU A 370 -5.19 -13.12 10.88
CA LEU A 370 -4.82 -13.60 9.56
C LEU A 370 -4.11 -14.95 9.72
N GLN A 371 -4.71 -16.02 9.19
CA GLN A 371 -4.13 -17.36 9.20
C GLN A 371 -4.04 -17.93 7.80
N LEU A 372 -2.87 -18.48 7.44
CA LEU A 372 -2.58 -19.03 6.10
C LEU A 372 -2.97 -18.02 4.99
N SER A 373 -2.76 -16.73 5.25
CA SER A 373 -3.31 -15.60 4.48
C SER A 373 -2.19 -14.62 4.17
N SER A 374 -1.85 -14.48 2.88
CA SER A 374 -0.68 -13.72 2.44
C SER A 374 -1.05 -12.52 1.57
N ASN A 375 -0.13 -11.57 1.39
CA ASN A 375 -0.30 -10.40 0.52
C ASN A 375 -1.52 -9.52 0.87
N ASN A 376 -1.95 -9.49 2.13
CA ASN A 376 -3.03 -8.61 2.57
C ASN A 376 -2.50 -7.26 3.02
N THR A 377 -3.30 -6.21 2.79
CA THR A 377 -3.00 -4.84 3.24
C THR A 377 -3.96 -4.43 4.34
N LEU A 378 -3.43 -4.08 5.51
CA LEU A 378 -4.17 -3.63 6.68
C LEU A 378 -3.78 -2.18 7.00
N ILE A 379 -4.72 -1.25 6.89
CA ILE A 379 -4.52 0.17 7.18
C ILE A 379 -5.46 0.62 8.30
N SER A 380 -4.92 1.15 9.39
CA SER A 380 -5.71 1.76 10.48
C SER A 380 -6.80 0.85 11.07
N ASN A 381 -6.57 -0.46 11.12
CA ASN A 381 -7.49 -1.40 11.77
C ASN A 381 -7.20 -1.49 13.28
N THR A 382 -8.25 -1.78 14.04
CA THR A 382 -8.17 -1.94 15.50
C THR A 382 -8.56 -3.36 15.90
N GLY A 383 -7.64 -4.09 16.52
CA GLY A 383 -7.88 -5.40 17.11
C GLY A 383 -7.82 -5.34 18.62
N THR A 384 -8.89 -5.71 19.31
CA THR A 384 -8.96 -5.70 20.77
C THR A 384 -9.32 -7.08 21.32
N SER A 385 -8.55 -7.55 22.30
CA SER A 385 -8.83 -8.80 22.99
C SER A 385 -8.69 -8.68 24.50
N ASN A 386 -9.60 -9.31 25.24
CA ASN A 386 -9.49 -9.42 26.69
C ASN A 386 -8.58 -10.57 27.13
N SER A 387 -8.64 -11.74 26.48
CA SER A 387 -7.93 -12.93 26.94
C SER A 387 -6.87 -13.49 25.96
N SER A 388 -6.66 -12.84 24.81
CA SER A 388 -5.80 -13.30 23.73
C SER A 388 -5.19 -12.12 22.96
N VAL A 389 -4.84 -12.30 21.69
CA VAL A 389 -4.06 -11.33 20.89
C VAL A 389 -4.95 -10.21 20.33
N GLY A 390 -4.46 -8.96 20.29
CA GLY A 390 -5.16 -7.87 19.60
C GLY A 390 -5.23 -8.11 18.08
N ILE A 391 -4.06 -8.11 17.42
CA ILE A 391 -3.89 -8.44 15.99
C ILE A 391 -2.90 -9.58 15.84
N TRP A 392 -3.31 -10.67 15.17
CA TRP A 392 -2.49 -11.89 15.06
C TRP A 392 -2.29 -12.31 13.60
N LEU A 393 -1.03 -12.36 13.16
CA LEU A 393 -0.60 -13.01 11.93
C LEU A 393 -0.01 -14.37 12.31
N THR A 394 -0.63 -15.46 11.87
CA THR A 394 -0.28 -16.80 12.33
C THR A 394 -0.24 -17.82 11.20
N THR A 395 0.64 -18.81 11.32
CA THR A 395 0.69 -19.99 10.45
C THR A 395 0.79 -19.60 8.97
N ASN A 396 1.99 -19.28 8.48
CA ASN A 396 2.26 -18.89 7.09
C ASN A 396 1.47 -17.65 6.61
N ALA A 397 1.20 -16.68 7.48
CA ALA A 397 0.65 -15.39 7.08
C ALA A 397 1.81 -14.46 6.63
N SER A 398 2.25 -14.62 5.39
CA SER A 398 3.46 -13.95 4.86
C SER A 398 3.16 -12.79 3.92
N TYR A 399 4.13 -11.91 3.70
CA TYR A 399 4.02 -10.81 2.73
C TYR A 399 2.86 -9.84 2.97
N ASN A 400 2.38 -9.71 4.21
CA ASN A 400 1.33 -8.75 4.56
C ASN A 400 1.94 -7.38 4.91
N SER A 401 1.19 -6.33 4.60
CA SER A 401 1.53 -4.93 4.91
C SER A 401 0.57 -4.37 5.94
N LEU A 402 1.09 -3.96 7.09
CA LEU A 402 0.33 -3.38 8.19
C LEU A 402 0.80 -1.92 8.39
N THR A 403 -0.08 -0.95 8.15
CA THR A 403 0.21 0.47 8.36
C THR A 403 -0.77 1.11 9.35
N GLY A 404 -0.26 1.69 10.44
CA GLY A 404 -1.09 2.48 11.36
C GLY A 404 -2.14 1.69 12.14
N ASN A 405 -2.00 0.36 12.28
CA ASN A 405 -2.96 -0.47 12.99
C ASN A 405 -2.72 -0.46 14.51
N THR A 406 -3.76 -0.70 15.29
CA THR A 406 -3.70 -0.78 16.75
C THR A 406 -4.14 -2.15 17.24
N GLY A 407 -3.23 -2.88 17.89
CA GLY A 407 -3.51 -4.14 18.56
C GLY A 407 -3.44 -3.97 20.07
N THR A 408 -4.55 -4.23 20.77
CA THR A 408 -4.65 -4.11 22.23
C THR A 408 -5.05 -5.44 22.84
N SER A 409 -4.30 -5.86 23.87
CA SER A 409 -4.60 -7.07 24.65
C SER A 409 -4.57 -6.79 26.15
N ASN A 410 -5.52 -7.35 26.89
CA ASN A 410 -5.47 -7.30 28.34
C ASN A 410 -4.59 -8.42 28.94
N SER A 411 -4.59 -9.63 28.36
CA SER A 411 -3.92 -10.78 28.98
C SER A 411 -2.72 -11.37 28.19
N SER A 412 -2.51 -10.94 26.95
CA SER A 412 -1.60 -11.59 25.99
C SER A 412 -0.90 -10.56 25.12
N VAL A 413 -0.77 -10.76 23.81
CA VAL A 413 0.04 -9.92 22.92
C VAL A 413 -0.80 -8.84 22.23
N GLY A 414 -0.30 -7.59 22.13
CA GLY A 414 -0.94 -6.54 21.34
C GLY A 414 -0.94 -6.88 19.84
N ILE A 415 0.24 -7.01 19.24
CA ILE A 415 0.44 -7.45 17.85
C ILE A 415 1.40 -8.65 17.81
N TYR A 416 0.99 -9.77 17.21
CA TYR A 416 1.77 -10.99 17.19
C TYR A 416 1.97 -11.54 15.77
N LEU A 417 3.24 -11.78 15.39
CA LEU A 417 3.62 -12.56 14.22
C LEU A 417 4.13 -13.93 14.71
N TYR A 418 3.46 -15.01 14.30
CA TYR A 418 3.71 -16.36 14.81
C TYR A 418 3.78 -17.41 13.69
N SER A 419 4.65 -18.42 13.87
CA SER A 419 4.69 -19.65 13.08
C SER A 419 4.83 -19.42 11.57
N SER A 420 6.05 -19.12 11.13
CA SER A 420 6.43 -18.90 9.73
C SER A 420 5.67 -17.78 9.03
N SER A 421 5.26 -16.75 9.79
CA SER A 421 4.66 -15.54 9.23
C SER A 421 5.77 -14.59 8.81
N ASN A 422 6.35 -14.85 7.64
CA ASN A 422 7.61 -14.24 7.18
C ASN A 422 7.36 -13.08 6.21
N ASN A 423 8.39 -12.25 5.99
CA ASN A 423 8.37 -11.18 4.97
C ASN A 423 7.23 -10.16 5.13
N ASN A 424 6.73 -9.95 6.35
CA ASN A 424 5.71 -8.94 6.62
C ASN A 424 6.37 -7.57 6.88
N THR A 425 5.66 -6.50 6.49
CA THR A 425 6.08 -5.11 6.76
C THR A 425 5.08 -4.44 7.69
N LEU A 426 5.55 -3.93 8.82
CA LEU A 426 4.78 -3.22 9.82
C LEU A 426 5.30 -1.79 9.93
N THR A 427 4.49 -0.79 9.56
CA THR A 427 4.82 0.63 9.66
C THR A 427 3.85 1.39 10.57
N ASN A 428 4.35 2.17 11.52
CA ASN A 428 3.54 3.03 12.41
C ASN A 428 2.43 2.30 13.20
N ASN A 429 2.56 1.01 13.47
CA ASN A 429 1.58 0.25 14.25
C ASN A 429 1.80 0.42 15.75
N ILE A 430 0.74 0.21 16.53
CA ILE A 430 0.77 0.30 18.00
C ILE A 430 0.32 -1.04 18.57
N GLY A 431 1.23 -1.73 19.26
CA GLY A 431 0.94 -2.95 20.02
C GLY A 431 0.99 -2.67 21.51
N THR A 432 -0.14 -2.82 22.20
CA THR A 432 -0.26 -2.58 23.64
C THR A 432 -0.75 -3.83 24.36
N SER A 433 -0.07 -4.18 25.45
CA SER A 433 -0.52 -5.23 26.35
C SER A 433 -0.48 -4.81 27.82
N ASN A 434 -1.52 -5.20 28.56
CA ASN A 434 -1.56 -4.96 30.00
C ASN A 434 -0.80 -6.01 30.82
N SER A 435 -0.73 -7.27 30.37
CA SER A 435 -0.13 -8.34 31.18
C SER A 435 0.97 -9.15 30.51
N ASN A 436 1.27 -8.93 29.23
CA ASN A 436 2.28 -9.71 28.51
C ASN A 436 3.09 -8.88 27.51
N ILE A 437 2.88 -9.00 26.20
CA ILE A 437 3.79 -8.43 25.18
C ILE A 437 3.13 -7.34 24.34
N GLY A 438 3.81 -6.20 24.13
CA GLY A 438 3.35 -5.19 23.20
C GLY A 438 3.34 -5.71 21.75
N ILE A 439 4.53 -5.98 21.21
CA ILE A 439 4.74 -6.56 19.88
C ILE A 439 5.63 -7.82 19.99
N ALA A 440 5.19 -8.94 19.43
CA ALA A 440 5.95 -10.19 19.41
C ALA A 440 6.18 -10.71 17.98
N ILE A 441 7.37 -11.26 17.75
CA ILE A 441 7.73 -12.01 16.55
C ILE A 441 8.30 -13.35 17.01
N TYR A 442 7.59 -14.44 16.72
CA TYR A 442 7.98 -15.77 17.17
C TYR A 442 7.99 -16.76 16.01
N SER A 443 9.10 -17.47 15.85
CA SER A 443 9.33 -18.40 14.74
C SER A 443 8.98 -17.76 13.38
N SER A 444 9.31 -16.48 13.21
CA SER A 444 8.92 -15.68 12.04
C SER A 444 10.09 -14.77 11.61
N SER A 445 10.57 -14.98 10.39
CA SER A 445 11.83 -14.41 9.88
C SER A 445 11.60 -13.41 8.74
N ASN A 446 12.61 -12.60 8.46
CA ASN A 446 12.63 -11.62 7.36
C ASN A 446 11.52 -10.55 7.45
N ASN A 447 11.03 -10.22 8.64
CA ASN A 447 10.03 -9.16 8.81
C ASN A 447 10.71 -7.80 8.99
N THR A 448 10.02 -6.75 8.53
CA THR A 448 10.48 -5.36 8.62
C THR A 448 9.51 -4.54 9.46
N LEU A 449 10.00 -3.94 10.54
CA LEU A 449 9.24 -3.08 11.44
C LEU A 449 9.81 -1.65 11.37
N ILE A 450 9.00 -0.67 11.01
CA ILE A 450 9.40 0.74 10.86
C ILE A 450 8.48 1.63 11.71
N SER A 451 9.05 2.41 12.62
CA SER A 451 8.30 3.40 13.43
C SER A 451 7.11 2.82 14.22
N ASN A 452 7.14 1.55 14.63
CA ASN A 452 6.06 0.99 15.46
C ASN A 452 6.33 1.26 16.95
N THR A 453 5.25 1.22 17.73
CA THR A 453 5.28 1.36 19.18
C THR A 453 4.83 0.07 19.85
N GLY A 454 5.75 -0.58 20.58
CA GLY A 454 5.45 -1.68 21.48
C GLY A 454 5.37 -1.18 22.92
N THR A 455 4.27 -1.48 23.61
CA THR A 455 4.08 -1.08 25.00
C THR A 455 3.56 -2.25 25.82
N SER A 456 4.20 -2.49 26.97
CA SER A 456 3.75 -3.51 27.93
C SER A 456 3.73 -2.97 29.36
N ASN A 457 2.63 -3.24 30.05
CA ASN A 457 2.52 -2.95 31.49
C ASN A 457 3.03 -4.08 32.37
N SER A 458 3.61 -5.17 31.83
CA SER A 458 4.00 -6.33 32.66
C SER A 458 5.31 -7.00 32.24
N SER A 459 5.47 -7.34 30.95
CA SER A 459 6.57 -8.20 30.47
C SER A 459 7.36 -7.52 29.33
N TYR A 460 7.25 -7.97 28.09
CA TYR A 460 8.13 -7.49 27.01
C TYR A 460 7.45 -6.38 26.18
N ALA A 461 8.12 -5.26 25.93
CA ALA A 461 7.59 -4.27 24.99
C ALA A 461 7.70 -4.79 23.54
N VAL A 462 8.89 -5.24 23.15
CA VAL A 462 9.15 -5.93 21.88
C VAL A 462 9.93 -7.23 22.13
N TYR A 463 9.38 -8.34 21.66
CA TYR A 463 9.93 -9.69 21.85
C TYR A 463 10.18 -10.40 20.52
N LEU A 464 11.38 -10.96 20.36
CA LEU A 464 11.77 -11.81 19.23
C LEU A 464 12.22 -13.16 19.76
N SER A 465 11.66 -14.27 19.25
CA SER A 465 12.19 -15.61 19.54
C SER A 465 12.19 -16.53 18.33
N VAL A 466 13.31 -17.24 18.12
CA VAL A 466 13.53 -18.14 16.97
C VAL A 466 13.23 -17.44 15.62
N SER A 467 13.53 -16.14 15.53
CA SER A 467 13.04 -15.24 14.49
C SER A 467 14.21 -14.51 13.83
N HIS A 468 14.58 -14.95 12.63
CA HIS A 468 15.86 -14.60 12.02
C HIS A 468 15.73 -13.47 10.99
N ASN A 469 16.83 -12.77 10.73
CA ASN A 469 16.94 -11.78 9.64
C ASN A 469 15.88 -10.66 9.71
N ASN A 470 15.40 -10.31 10.90
CA ASN A 470 14.41 -9.25 11.06
C ASN A 470 15.07 -7.87 11.07
N THR A 471 14.43 -6.90 10.42
CA THR A 471 14.88 -5.50 10.37
C THR A 471 13.90 -4.63 11.14
N ILE A 472 14.43 -3.81 12.05
CA ILE A 472 13.69 -3.05 13.03
C ILE A 472 14.25 -1.63 13.03
N ILE A 473 13.44 -0.65 12.63
CA ILE A 473 13.89 0.73 12.41
C ILE A 473 12.99 1.69 13.19
N ASN A 474 13.59 2.63 13.90
CA ASN A 474 12.89 3.70 14.62
C ASN A 474 11.77 3.20 15.54
N GLN A 475 11.96 2.04 16.19
CA GLN A 475 10.92 1.53 17.10
C GLN A 475 10.92 2.28 18.43
N ASN A 476 9.73 2.42 18.99
CA ASN A 476 9.53 2.78 20.38
C ASN A 476 9.16 1.52 21.17
N ALA A 477 9.93 1.18 22.19
CA ALA A 477 9.74 -0.02 23.01
C ALA A 477 9.78 0.35 24.49
N THR A 478 8.60 0.39 25.13
CA THR A 478 8.48 0.80 26.54
C THR A 478 7.77 -0.26 27.40
N GLY A 479 8.46 -0.75 28.42
CA GLY A 479 7.95 -1.62 29.48
C GLY A 479 7.86 -0.89 30.81
N TYR A 480 6.73 -0.98 31.51
CA TYR A 480 6.47 -0.20 32.75
C TYR A 480 6.58 -0.97 34.07
N SER A 481 6.61 -2.30 34.04
CA SER A 481 6.64 -3.13 35.26
C SER A 481 8.06 -3.57 35.64
N ALA A 482 8.31 -3.86 36.92
CA ALA A 482 9.64 -4.20 37.44
C ALA A 482 10.40 -5.30 36.67
N GLY A 483 9.68 -6.29 36.12
CA GLY A 483 10.24 -7.37 35.30
C GLY A 483 10.18 -7.14 33.79
N SER A 484 9.91 -5.91 33.35
CA SER A 484 9.68 -5.61 31.93
C SER A 484 10.95 -5.28 31.16
N TYR A 485 10.90 -5.55 29.86
CA TYR A 485 12.01 -5.37 28.94
C TYR A 485 11.62 -4.43 27.80
N GLY A 486 12.55 -3.60 27.33
CA GLY A 486 12.40 -2.87 26.07
C GLY A 486 12.45 -3.84 24.90
N PHE A 487 13.65 -4.30 24.57
CA PHE A 487 13.88 -5.40 23.63
C PHE A 487 14.29 -6.68 24.36
N TYR A 488 13.63 -7.78 24.03
CA TYR A 488 14.04 -9.13 24.41
C TYR A 488 14.21 -9.98 23.15
N ILE A 489 15.41 -10.49 22.91
CA ILE A 489 15.80 -11.21 21.69
C ILE A 489 16.38 -12.58 22.06
N ASP A 490 15.75 -13.64 21.57
CA ASP A 490 16.02 -15.02 21.99
C ASP A 490 16.17 -15.96 20.81
N SER A 491 17.27 -16.72 20.77
CA SER A 491 17.59 -17.62 19.65
C SER A 491 17.32 -17.01 18.26
N SER A 492 17.57 -15.71 18.11
CA SER A 492 17.20 -14.94 16.92
C SER A 492 18.45 -14.32 16.32
N ASN A 493 18.81 -14.75 15.12
CA ASN A 493 20.07 -14.33 14.49
C ASN A 493 19.85 -13.28 13.40
N ASN A 494 20.90 -12.49 13.14
CA ASN A 494 20.97 -11.50 12.06
C ASN A 494 19.90 -10.40 12.18
N THR A 495 19.50 -10.05 13.41
CA THR A 495 18.53 -8.98 13.65
C THR A 495 19.21 -7.61 13.52
N GLN A 496 18.64 -6.72 12.72
CA GLN A 496 19.15 -5.36 12.50
C GLN A 496 18.21 -4.36 13.18
N ILE A 497 18.68 -3.66 14.21
CA ILE A 497 17.93 -2.65 14.96
C ILE A 497 18.60 -1.29 14.72
N ARG A 498 17.83 -0.32 14.20
CA ARG A 498 18.35 0.97 13.75
C ARG A 498 17.54 2.13 14.28
N ASP A 499 18.19 3.25 14.56
CA ASP A 499 17.56 4.55 14.84
C ASP A 499 16.56 4.53 16.01
N CYS A 500 16.76 3.67 17.01
CA CYS A 500 15.83 3.56 18.13
C CYS A 500 16.15 4.60 19.20
N ILE A 501 15.25 5.54 19.48
CA ILE A 501 15.48 6.62 20.46
C ILE A 501 14.85 6.29 21.83
N ASN A 502 13.74 5.55 21.83
CA ASN A 502 12.95 5.25 23.03
C ASN A 502 12.90 3.74 23.28
N VAL A 503 13.92 3.24 23.97
CA VAL A 503 13.97 1.85 24.44
C VAL A 503 14.12 1.89 25.95
N SER A 504 13.09 1.43 26.66
CA SER A 504 13.07 1.47 28.12
C SER A 504 12.36 0.24 28.67
N GLY A 505 13.09 -0.56 29.44
CA GLY A 505 12.52 -1.59 30.30
C GLY A 505 12.92 -1.34 31.75
N VAL A 506 12.07 -1.69 32.70
CA VAL A 506 12.44 -1.50 34.12
C VAL A 506 13.58 -2.46 34.50
N ALA A 507 13.53 -3.72 34.05
CA ALA A 507 14.60 -4.70 34.27
C ALA A 507 15.78 -4.45 33.32
N ASN A 508 15.53 -4.56 32.01
CA ASN A 508 16.55 -4.34 30.99
C ASN A 508 15.96 -3.58 29.80
N ASP A 509 16.70 -2.62 29.28
CA ASP A 509 16.33 -1.96 28.04
C ASP A 509 16.56 -2.91 26.86
N THR A 510 17.60 -3.74 26.93
CA THR A 510 17.91 -4.74 25.92
C THR A 510 18.47 -6.01 26.56
N LEU A 511 17.88 -7.16 26.22
CA LEU A 511 18.32 -8.49 26.65
C LEU A 511 18.44 -9.44 25.45
N LEU A 512 19.61 -10.08 25.30
CA LEU A 512 19.86 -11.13 24.29
C LEU A 512 20.19 -12.48 24.96
N THR A 513 19.47 -13.53 24.59
CA THR A 513 19.60 -14.88 25.18
C THR A 513 19.70 -15.99 24.12
N SER A 514 20.00 -17.20 24.62
CA SER A 514 19.86 -18.47 23.88
C SER A 514 20.51 -18.50 22.50
N SER A 515 21.75 -18.03 22.41
CA SER A 515 22.53 -17.99 21.17
C SER A 515 21.98 -17.05 20.10
N SER A 516 21.46 -15.89 20.49
CA SER A 516 21.11 -14.81 19.56
C SER A 516 22.38 -14.16 19.00
N LYS A 517 22.72 -14.46 17.75
CA LYS A 517 23.97 -14.04 17.08
C LYS A 517 23.75 -12.92 16.08
N ASN A 518 24.79 -12.15 15.82
CA ASN A 518 24.79 -11.10 14.80
C ASN A 518 23.62 -10.11 14.93
N THR A 519 23.25 -9.77 16.16
CA THR A 519 22.26 -8.72 16.42
C THR A 519 22.98 -7.37 16.41
N THR A 520 22.59 -6.45 15.54
CA THR A 520 23.25 -5.15 15.38
C THR A 520 22.32 -4.03 15.83
N PHE A 521 22.78 -3.19 16.76
CA PHE A 521 22.14 -1.94 17.15
C PHE A 521 22.92 -0.77 16.57
N THR A 522 22.39 -0.13 15.52
CA THR A 522 22.99 1.04 14.87
C THR A 522 22.23 2.30 15.27
N ASN A 523 22.92 3.28 15.86
CA ASN A 523 22.32 4.57 16.23
C ASN A 523 21.12 4.44 17.19
N CYS A 524 21.23 3.60 18.22
CA CYS A 524 20.15 3.32 19.17
C CYS A 524 20.46 3.82 20.59
N SER A 525 19.62 4.68 21.16
CA SER A 525 19.79 5.20 22.52
C SER A 525 19.03 4.35 23.54
N TYR A 526 19.74 3.82 24.53
CA TYR A 526 19.21 3.09 25.68
C TYR A 526 20.19 3.16 26.86
N ASN A 527 19.76 2.80 28.08
CA ASN A 527 20.63 2.77 29.25
C ASN A 527 21.58 1.57 29.19
N LEU A 528 22.88 1.85 29.06
CA LEU A 528 23.92 0.83 28.97
C LEU A 528 24.04 -0.05 30.22
N SER A 529 23.66 0.43 31.41
CA SER A 529 23.64 -0.39 32.63
C SER A 529 22.53 -1.43 32.62
N LYS A 530 21.58 -1.30 31.68
CA LYS A 530 20.43 -2.18 31.50
C LYS A 530 20.54 -3.03 30.23
N GLU A 531 21.70 -3.07 29.59
CA GLU A 531 21.98 -4.02 28.51
C GLU A 531 22.56 -5.32 29.10
N SER A 532 21.95 -6.44 28.74
CA SER A 532 22.39 -7.78 29.13
C SER A 532 22.47 -8.70 27.92
N VAL A 533 23.58 -9.42 27.78
CA VAL A 533 23.83 -10.36 26.68
C VAL A 533 24.40 -11.63 27.26
N SER A 534 23.82 -12.79 26.96
CA SER A 534 24.37 -14.06 27.43
C SER A 534 25.69 -14.41 26.72
N SER A 535 26.53 -15.25 27.36
CA SER A 535 27.87 -15.62 26.84
C SER A 535 27.87 -16.20 25.42
N ASN A 536 26.79 -16.91 25.06
CA ASN A 536 26.61 -17.48 23.73
C ASN A 536 25.85 -16.55 22.77
N SER A 537 25.43 -15.36 23.19
CA SER A 537 24.79 -14.37 22.31
C SER A 537 25.80 -13.32 21.86
N GLN A 538 25.43 -12.47 20.89
CA GLN A 538 26.30 -11.43 20.34
C GLN A 538 25.51 -10.20 19.92
N LEU A 539 25.86 -9.06 20.52
CA LEU A 539 25.39 -7.73 20.15
C LEU A 539 26.53 -6.92 19.54
N PHE A 540 26.32 -6.34 18.36
CA PHE A 540 27.18 -5.33 17.77
C PHE A 540 26.57 -3.95 18.03
N ARG A 541 27.30 -3.10 18.75
CA ARG A 541 26.89 -1.71 18.94
C ARG A 541 27.60 -0.83 17.91
N LYS A 542 26.84 -0.13 17.08
CA LYS A 542 27.37 0.68 15.97
C LYS A 542 26.77 2.07 15.90
N TRP A 543 27.47 2.94 15.18
CA TRP A 543 27.06 4.31 14.91
C TRP A 543 27.29 4.67 13.45
N TYR A 544 26.59 5.71 13.00
CA TYR A 544 26.84 6.27 11.69
C TYR A 544 28.05 7.21 11.71
N TYR A 545 28.91 7.04 10.72
CA TYR A 545 30.12 7.83 10.54
C TYR A 545 30.17 8.43 9.14
N ARG A 546 30.63 9.68 9.05
CA ARG A 546 30.97 10.38 7.82
C ARG A 546 32.08 11.38 8.13
N ALA A 547 33.02 11.54 7.21
CA ALA A 547 34.10 12.53 7.34
C ALA A 547 33.92 13.66 6.33
N TYR A 548 34.30 14.87 6.71
CA TYR A 548 34.48 16.04 5.87
C TYR A 548 35.97 16.43 5.88
N VAL A 549 36.55 16.64 4.70
CA VAL A 549 37.98 17.00 4.57
C VAL A 549 38.11 18.32 3.84
N ASN A 550 38.81 19.27 4.46
CA ASN A 550 39.19 20.55 3.88
C ASN A 550 40.71 20.81 3.98
N ASP A 551 41.20 21.78 3.24
CA ASP A 551 42.57 22.29 3.37
C ASP A 551 42.65 23.40 4.43
N SER A 552 43.87 23.86 4.74
CA SER A 552 44.13 24.94 5.70
C SER A 552 43.52 26.30 5.32
N ALA A 553 43.15 26.49 4.05
CA ALA A 553 42.43 27.67 3.56
C ALA A 553 40.90 27.50 3.65
N GLY A 554 40.42 26.33 4.06
CA GLY A 554 39.01 25.98 4.19
C GLY A 554 38.37 25.44 2.91
N ASN A 555 39.13 25.24 1.83
CA ASN A 555 38.60 24.69 0.58
C ASN A 555 38.33 23.18 0.73
N VAL A 556 37.29 22.69 0.06
CA VAL A 556 36.95 21.26 0.04
C VAL A 556 38.07 20.44 -0.60
N VAL A 557 38.38 19.29 -0.01
CA VAL A 557 39.35 18.35 -0.57
C VAL A 557 38.61 17.14 -1.13
N ASN A 558 38.57 17.05 -2.47
CA ASN A 558 38.02 15.90 -3.19
C ASN A 558 39.04 14.75 -3.26
N ASN A 559 38.55 13.51 -3.30
CA ASN A 559 39.36 12.29 -3.37
C ASN A 559 40.37 12.12 -2.21
N ALA A 560 40.14 12.78 -1.07
CA ALA A 560 40.90 12.49 0.14
C ALA A 560 40.55 11.08 0.62
N ASN A 561 41.56 10.31 0.98
CA ASN A 561 41.42 8.96 1.50
C ASN A 561 41.23 9.02 3.02
N VAL A 562 40.10 8.52 3.52
CA VAL A 562 39.77 8.46 4.94
C VAL A 562 39.71 7.01 5.39
N SER A 563 40.70 6.60 6.18
CA SER A 563 40.79 5.25 6.76
C SER A 563 40.65 5.28 8.27
N ALA A 564 40.03 4.24 8.81
CA ALA A 564 39.93 4.04 10.25
C ALA A 564 40.72 2.79 10.64
N TYR A 565 41.28 2.78 11.84
CA TYR A 565 41.90 1.61 12.45
C TYR A 565 41.42 1.50 13.89
N ASN A 566 40.87 0.35 14.28
CA ASN A 566 40.45 0.10 15.65
C ASN A 566 41.66 -0.12 16.57
N ILE A 567 41.42 -0.32 17.87
CA ILE A 567 42.49 -0.59 18.86
C ILE A 567 43.34 -1.85 18.57
N THR A 568 42.86 -2.76 17.72
CA THR A 568 43.60 -3.96 17.29
C THR A 568 44.32 -3.76 15.95
N GLY A 569 44.33 -2.54 15.40
CA GLY A 569 44.93 -2.23 14.10
C GLY A 569 44.15 -2.74 12.88
N ILE A 570 42.92 -3.23 13.07
CA ILE A 570 42.05 -3.69 11.98
C ILE A 570 41.30 -2.48 11.42
N SER A 571 41.33 -2.35 10.09
CA SER A 571 40.63 -1.29 9.37
C SER A 571 39.19 -1.67 9.04
N PRO A 572 38.15 -1.06 9.66
CA PRO A 572 36.76 -1.35 9.32
C PRO A 572 36.34 -0.75 7.97
N PHE A 573 37.00 0.32 7.51
CA PHE A 573 36.69 0.96 6.24
C PHE A 573 37.88 1.78 5.71
N ASN A 574 37.88 1.95 4.39
CA ASN A 574 38.64 2.98 3.70
C ASN A 574 37.72 3.69 2.70
N LEU A 575 37.50 4.98 2.88
CA LEU A 575 36.54 5.79 2.14
C LEU A 575 37.25 6.89 1.37
N THR A 576 36.61 7.38 0.32
CA THR A 576 37.07 8.57 -0.41
C THR A 576 36.05 9.70 -0.31
N THR A 577 36.53 10.94 -0.21
CA THR A 577 35.66 12.11 -0.27
C THR A 577 35.21 12.37 -1.70
N ASN A 578 33.97 12.84 -1.84
CA ASN A 578 33.43 13.34 -3.12
C ASN A 578 33.73 14.83 -3.29
N SER A 579 33.21 15.44 -4.36
CA SER A 579 33.42 16.86 -4.69
C SER A 579 32.93 17.85 -3.63
N SER A 580 32.08 17.43 -2.69
CA SER A 580 31.65 18.24 -1.54
C SER A 580 32.58 18.12 -0.32
N GLY A 581 33.67 17.36 -0.42
CA GLY A 581 34.60 17.09 0.68
C GLY A 581 34.11 16.02 1.66
N PHE A 582 32.90 15.48 1.48
CA PHE A 582 32.35 14.44 2.35
C PHE A 582 32.61 13.02 1.82
N THR A 583 32.84 12.08 2.72
CA THR A 583 32.74 10.65 2.41
C THR A 583 31.27 10.20 2.35
N ASN A 584 31.01 9.02 1.78
CA ASN A 584 29.72 8.36 1.98
C ASN A 584 29.54 7.97 3.46
N ARG A 585 28.30 8.05 3.96
CA ARG A 585 27.97 7.58 5.31
C ARG A 585 28.22 6.08 5.41
N THR A 586 28.90 5.64 6.46
CA THR A 586 29.13 4.23 6.80
C THR A 586 28.74 3.93 8.24
N GLU A 587 28.86 2.67 8.65
CA GLU A 587 28.75 2.24 10.04
C GLU A 587 30.13 2.03 10.66
N ILE A 588 30.31 2.49 11.90
CA ILE A 588 31.49 2.24 12.72
C ILE A 588 31.09 1.52 14.01
N THR A 589 31.83 0.49 14.40
CA THR A 589 31.51 -0.33 15.58
C THR A 589 32.10 0.30 16.84
N GLU A 590 31.29 0.50 17.87
CA GLU A 590 31.77 0.94 19.19
C GLU A 590 32.30 -0.26 19.99
N TYR A 591 31.45 -1.26 20.22
CA TYR A 591 31.82 -2.49 20.92
C TYR A 591 31.04 -3.70 20.40
N VAL A 592 31.56 -4.87 20.71
CA VAL A 592 30.85 -6.15 20.61
C VAL A 592 30.62 -6.67 22.02
N ASN A 593 29.38 -7.06 22.34
CA ASN A 593 29.05 -7.67 23.62
C ASN A 593 28.67 -9.15 23.40
N ASN A 594 29.47 -10.06 23.96
CA ASN A 594 29.25 -11.51 23.96
C ASN A 594 29.16 -12.06 25.39
N GLY A 595 28.50 -11.33 26.30
CA GLY A 595 28.57 -11.55 27.76
C GLY A 595 29.64 -10.71 28.45
N THR A 596 30.57 -10.14 27.68
CA THR A 596 31.45 -9.06 28.11
C THR A 596 31.64 -8.12 26.92
N ARG A 597 31.75 -6.82 27.20
CA ARG A 597 31.95 -5.79 26.18
C ARG A 597 33.43 -5.71 25.80
N THR A 598 33.70 -5.87 24.51
CA THR A 598 35.01 -5.61 23.92
C THR A 598 34.89 -4.40 23.01
N TYR A 599 35.52 -3.30 23.39
CA TYR A 599 35.48 -2.04 22.65
C TYR A 599 36.44 -2.08 21.46
N SER A 600 36.00 -1.55 20.33
CA SER A 600 36.86 -1.25 19.18
C SER A 600 37.41 0.18 19.24
N SER A 601 36.75 1.06 19.99
CA SER A 601 37.22 2.40 20.34
C SER A 601 38.41 2.37 21.30
N ASN A 602 39.29 3.37 21.28
CA ASN A 602 39.29 4.51 20.36
C ASN A 602 39.90 4.14 19.01
N TYR A 603 39.31 4.67 17.94
CA TYR A 603 39.85 4.51 16.60
C TYR A 603 40.96 5.52 16.32
N THR A 604 41.94 5.15 15.51
CA THR A 604 42.78 6.12 14.80
C THR A 604 42.15 6.35 13.44
N ILE A 605 41.69 7.57 13.18
CA ILE A 605 41.17 7.96 11.88
C ILE A 605 42.22 8.80 11.17
N ASN A 606 42.52 8.44 9.94
CA ASN A 606 43.48 9.14 9.09
C ASN A 606 42.76 9.68 7.87
N ALA A 607 42.98 10.95 7.54
CA ALA A 607 42.65 11.55 6.27
C ALA A 607 43.94 11.90 5.53
N THR A 608 44.06 11.51 4.27
CA THR A 608 45.24 11.80 3.44
C THR A 608 44.87 12.28 2.04
N ASN A 609 45.67 13.19 1.49
CA ASN A 609 45.65 13.54 0.07
C ASN A 609 47.09 13.81 -0.38
N GLY A 610 47.68 12.88 -1.13
CA GLY A 610 49.10 12.93 -1.48
C GLY A 610 49.99 12.87 -0.23
N THR A 611 50.84 13.88 -0.04
CA THR A 611 51.72 14.01 1.15
C THR A 611 51.03 14.67 2.35
N LEU A 612 49.86 15.28 2.15
CA LEU A 612 49.12 15.93 3.23
C LEU A 612 48.37 14.87 4.04
N THR A 613 48.51 14.93 5.36
CA THR A 613 47.86 13.99 6.27
C THR A 613 47.30 14.72 7.48
N ALA A 614 46.17 14.26 7.98
CA ALA A 614 45.63 14.63 9.28
C ALA A 614 45.09 13.36 9.94
N ASN A 615 45.29 13.24 11.25
CA ASN A 615 44.75 12.11 12.01
C ASN A 615 44.37 12.55 13.41
N HIS A 616 43.47 11.79 14.02
CA HIS A 616 43.19 11.91 15.44
C HIS A 616 42.62 10.61 15.99
N SER A 617 42.57 10.56 17.31
CA SER A 617 41.83 9.52 18.01
C SER A 617 40.33 9.86 18.01
N TYR A 618 39.48 8.90 17.65
CA TYR A 618 38.03 9.04 17.62
C TYR A 618 37.38 8.04 18.58
N ASN A 619 36.78 8.55 19.66
CA ASN A 619 36.03 7.74 20.61
C ASN A 619 34.59 7.60 20.13
N VAL A 620 34.28 6.47 19.48
CA VAL A 620 32.91 6.13 19.12
C VAL A 620 32.16 5.79 20.40
N SER A 621 31.23 6.63 20.84
CA SER A 621 30.35 6.37 21.99
C SER A 621 29.05 7.15 21.89
N ALA A 622 28.04 6.80 22.71
CA ALA A 622 26.76 7.51 22.69
C ALA A 622 26.84 9.02 22.96
N SER A 623 27.81 9.47 23.75
CA SER A 623 27.97 10.89 24.10
C SER A 623 28.92 11.65 23.19
N LEU A 624 29.80 10.96 22.47
CA LEU A 624 30.85 11.57 21.65
C LEU A 624 30.71 11.26 20.15
N ASN A 625 29.74 10.42 19.77
CA ASN A 625 29.53 10.09 18.36
C ASN A 625 29.09 11.34 17.60
N ASN A 626 29.98 11.81 16.74
CA ASN A 626 29.73 12.87 15.79
C ASN A 626 29.54 12.24 14.40
N LEU A 627 28.36 12.43 13.81
CA LEU A 627 28.09 11.94 12.46
C LEU A 627 29.03 12.58 11.42
N ASN A 628 29.45 13.82 11.62
CA ASN A 628 30.31 14.57 10.70
C ASN A 628 31.66 14.87 11.37
N ASP A 629 32.60 13.98 11.17
CA ASP A 629 33.98 14.12 11.60
C ASP A 629 34.74 15.07 10.65
N VAL A 630 35.59 15.95 11.15
CA VAL A 630 36.18 17.03 10.34
C VAL A 630 37.70 16.96 10.36
N PHE A 631 38.30 16.92 9.17
CA PHE A 631 39.75 16.94 8.98
C PHE A 631 40.16 18.18 8.20
N THR A 632 41.17 18.88 8.72
CA THR A 632 41.87 19.93 7.99
C THR A 632 43.27 19.43 7.66
N LEU A 633 43.53 19.24 6.36
CA LEU A 633 44.83 18.86 5.85
C LEU A 633 45.75 20.09 5.82
N SER A 634 46.90 19.99 6.48
CA SER A 634 47.92 21.04 6.52
C SER A 634 49.29 20.46 6.24
N ASP A 635 50.13 21.21 5.53
CA ASP A 635 51.54 20.87 5.41
C ASP A 635 52.28 21.28 6.68
N THR A 636 52.88 20.32 7.37
CA THR A 636 53.68 20.56 8.58
C THR A 636 55.19 20.44 8.32
N THR A 637 55.61 20.39 7.06
CA THR A 637 57.02 20.21 6.67
C THR A 637 57.72 21.57 6.63
N TYR A 638 58.50 21.86 7.66
CA TYR A 638 59.34 23.07 7.75
C TYR A 638 60.82 22.70 7.56
N PRO A 639 61.64 23.58 6.97
CA PRO A 639 63.07 23.35 6.89
C PRO A 639 63.69 23.47 8.30
N SER A 640 64.66 22.60 8.61
CA SER A 640 65.31 22.53 9.92
C SER A 640 66.81 22.75 9.79
N PHE A 641 67.37 23.62 10.64
CA PHE A 641 68.77 24.08 10.55
C PHE A 641 69.63 23.48 11.67
N SER A 642 70.71 22.78 11.30
CA SER A 642 71.71 22.20 12.21
C SER A 642 73.14 22.46 11.72
N ASP A 643 74.14 22.04 12.52
CA ASP A 643 75.56 21.94 12.12
C ASP A 643 76.14 23.21 11.48
N TYR A 644 75.97 24.33 12.18
CA TYR A 644 76.48 25.63 11.75
C TYR A 644 78.00 25.69 11.93
N TYR A 645 78.71 26.01 10.87
CA TYR A 645 80.17 26.21 10.89
C TYR A 645 80.51 27.53 10.21
N ASP A 646 81.31 28.35 10.88
CA ASP A 646 81.82 29.59 10.33
C ASP A 646 83.29 29.81 10.70
N ASN A 647 83.95 30.71 9.99
CA ASN A 647 85.32 31.12 10.31
C ASN A 647 85.35 32.32 11.28
N ASN A 648 84.41 32.38 12.24
CA ASN A 648 84.26 33.49 13.19
C ASN A 648 85.57 33.81 13.93
N GLY A 649 85.88 35.11 14.05
CA GLY A 649 87.09 35.58 14.74
C GLY A 649 88.41 35.35 13.99
N SER A 650 88.38 34.81 12.76
CA SER A 650 89.59 34.61 11.94
C SER A 650 89.85 35.72 10.91
N VAL A 651 88.88 36.62 10.69
CA VAL A 651 88.97 37.73 9.72
C VAL A 651 89.33 39.03 10.45
N SER A 652 90.27 39.82 9.91
CA SER A 652 90.71 41.09 10.50
C SER A 652 90.69 42.26 9.50
N GLY A 653 90.20 43.43 9.93
CA GLY A 653 90.08 44.63 9.10
C GLY A 653 88.97 44.53 8.04
N THR A 654 89.30 44.03 6.85
CA THR A 654 88.37 43.74 5.75
C THR A 654 88.60 42.31 5.26
N GLY A 655 87.54 41.51 5.04
CA GLY A 655 87.72 40.16 4.53
C GLY A 655 86.43 39.35 4.39
N ARG A 656 86.57 38.14 3.82
CA ARG A 656 85.45 37.26 3.46
C ARG A 656 85.15 36.29 4.61
N GLY A 657 84.00 36.47 5.26
CA GLY A 657 83.44 35.46 6.16
C GLY A 657 82.85 34.30 5.36
N LEU A 658 83.04 33.09 5.87
CA LEU A 658 82.49 31.84 5.32
C LEU A 658 81.53 31.24 6.34
N PHE A 659 80.34 30.90 5.90
CA PHE A 659 79.26 30.37 6.72
C PHE A 659 78.72 29.12 6.07
N ASN A 660 78.56 28.04 6.84
CA ASN A 660 77.95 26.80 6.43
C ASN A 660 76.82 26.43 7.40
N VAL A 661 75.78 25.77 6.89
CA VAL A 661 74.67 25.21 7.69
C VAL A 661 74.15 23.94 7.03
N THR A 662 73.74 22.96 7.82
CA THR A 662 72.94 21.83 7.33
C THR A 662 71.46 22.20 7.41
N VAL A 663 70.73 22.10 6.30
CA VAL A 663 69.29 22.35 6.22
C VAL A 663 68.57 21.09 5.75
N ALA A 664 67.85 20.43 6.66
CA ALA A 664 66.98 19.32 6.34
C ALA A 664 65.59 19.82 5.90
N ASN A 665 64.85 19.02 5.11
CA ASN A 665 63.50 19.32 4.62
C ASN A 665 63.37 20.65 3.86
N THR A 666 64.45 21.13 3.22
CA THR A 666 64.43 22.34 2.39
C THR A 666 64.05 22.03 0.95
N ASN A 667 63.35 22.94 0.27
CA ASN A 667 63.13 22.88 -1.17
C ASN A 667 64.35 23.33 -2.01
N GLY A 668 65.48 23.61 -1.35
CA GLY A 668 66.72 24.08 -1.98
C GLY A 668 66.93 25.60 -1.92
N SER A 669 65.91 26.37 -1.51
CA SER A 669 66.03 27.83 -1.37
C SER A 669 66.54 28.19 0.02
N VAL A 670 67.86 28.36 0.17
CA VAL A 670 68.51 28.74 1.45
C VAL A 670 69.28 30.06 1.29
N TRP A 671 69.20 30.94 2.27
CA TRP A 671 70.00 32.17 2.31
C TRP A 671 70.44 32.55 3.73
N LEU A 672 71.53 33.31 3.80
CA LEU A 672 72.07 33.92 5.01
C LEU A 672 71.63 35.39 5.08
N GLU A 673 70.92 35.79 6.13
CA GLU A 673 70.72 37.21 6.46
C GLU A 673 71.83 37.63 7.42
N ILE A 674 72.68 38.56 7.01
CA ILE A 674 73.75 39.13 7.84
C ILE A 674 73.79 40.65 7.63
N ASN A 675 73.77 41.41 8.72
CA ASN A 675 73.77 42.88 8.66
C ASN A 675 72.66 43.47 7.74
N ASN A 676 71.44 42.96 7.86
CA ASN A 676 70.29 43.29 7.00
C ASN A 676 70.51 43.05 5.50
N THR A 677 71.53 42.27 5.13
CA THR A 677 71.82 41.87 3.75
C THR A 677 71.53 40.39 3.58
N ASN A 678 70.74 40.04 2.56
CA ASN A 678 70.45 38.65 2.20
C ASN A 678 71.50 38.15 1.21
N VAL A 679 72.16 37.06 1.55
CA VAL A 679 73.16 36.37 0.71
C VAL A 679 72.63 34.99 0.36
N SER A 680 72.37 34.74 -0.92
CA SER A 680 71.99 33.41 -1.40
C SER A 680 73.07 32.39 -1.04
N ALA A 681 72.65 31.21 -0.59
CA ALA A 681 73.55 30.12 -0.25
C ALA A 681 73.71 29.16 -1.42
N GLU A 682 74.91 28.64 -1.63
CA GLU A 682 75.20 27.58 -2.59
C GLU A 682 75.09 26.21 -1.90
N ASN A 683 74.60 25.21 -2.61
CA ASN A 683 74.49 23.85 -2.10
C ASN A 683 75.83 23.12 -2.29
N LEU A 684 76.48 22.72 -1.20
CA LEU A 684 77.75 21.99 -1.20
C LEU A 684 77.58 20.47 -1.26
N SER A 685 76.49 19.95 -0.69
CA SER A 685 76.10 18.54 -0.68
C SER A 685 74.62 18.44 -0.31
N ALA A 686 73.99 17.27 -0.46
CA ALA A 686 72.53 17.07 -0.35
C ALA A 686 71.78 17.99 0.65
N ASN A 687 72.30 18.19 1.87
CA ASN A 687 71.70 19.06 2.87
C ASN A 687 72.60 20.19 3.40
N VAL A 688 73.81 20.41 2.86
CA VAL A 688 74.75 21.43 3.40
C VAL A 688 74.83 22.62 2.47
N TYR A 689 74.61 23.82 3.02
CA TYR A 689 74.60 25.08 2.29
C TYR A 689 75.68 26.00 2.81
N ASN A 690 76.38 26.69 1.92
CA ASN A 690 77.36 27.71 2.27
C ASN A 690 77.02 29.08 1.72
N ALA A 691 77.40 30.12 2.44
CA ALA A 691 77.29 31.50 2.03
C ALA A 691 78.57 32.24 2.44
N SER A 692 78.90 33.30 1.73
CA SER A 692 80.06 34.12 2.07
C SER A 692 79.72 35.60 2.03
N TYR A 693 80.21 36.36 3.00
CA TYR A 693 79.94 37.79 3.13
C TYR A 693 81.23 38.58 3.33
N ASN A 694 81.41 39.67 2.57
CA ASN A 694 82.60 40.51 2.64
C ASN A 694 82.37 41.65 3.64
N PHE A 695 83.19 41.68 4.70
CA PHE A 695 83.13 42.72 5.72
C PHE A 695 84.06 43.89 5.37
N LEU A 696 83.56 45.12 5.55
CA LEU A 696 84.28 46.36 5.28
C LEU A 696 84.77 47.06 6.55
N LEU A 697 84.28 46.65 7.72
CA LEU A 697 84.62 47.21 9.03
C LEU A 697 84.75 46.10 10.08
N ASN A 698 85.58 46.34 11.09
CA ASN A 698 85.62 45.52 12.30
C ASN A 698 84.29 45.62 13.08
N GLY A 699 83.99 44.59 13.89
CA GLY A 699 82.77 44.56 14.71
C GLY A 699 82.12 43.19 14.80
N THR A 700 81.02 43.12 15.55
CA THR A 700 80.19 41.92 15.68
C THR A 700 78.92 42.08 14.86
N TYR A 701 78.66 41.13 13.98
CA TYR A 701 77.54 41.08 13.06
C TYR A 701 76.64 39.92 13.43
N SER A 702 75.35 40.19 13.65
CA SER A 702 74.36 39.13 13.82
C SER A 702 73.99 38.54 12.46
N TYR A 703 73.89 37.22 12.40
CA TYR A 703 73.43 36.49 11.23
C TYR A 703 72.42 35.39 11.60
N LYS A 704 71.60 35.01 10.63
CA LYS A 704 70.64 33.90 10.71
C LYS A 704 70.40 33.33 9.32
N TRP A 705 70.01 32.07 9.26
CA TRP A 705 69.73 31.34 8.04
C TRP A 705 68.24 31.25 7.80
N HIS A 706 67.85 31.21 6.55
CA HIS A 706 66.48 31.21 6.11
C HIS A 706 66.29 30.16 5.03
N SER A 707 65.14 29.51 5.02
CA SER A 707 64.82 28.49 4.04
C SER A 707 63.33 28.29 3.89
N TRP A 708 62.94 27.79 2.73
CA TRP A 708 61.60 27.24 2.48
C TRP A 708 61.64 25.71 2.52
N GLY A 709 60.58 25.11 3.05
CA GLY A 709 60.45 23.67 3.21
C GLY A 709 60.14 22.97 1.90
N ASN A 710 60.40 21.67 1.78
CA ASN A 710 60.05 20.85 0.60
C ASN A 710 58.65 20.24 0.65
N GLY A 711 57.82 20.61 1.63
CA GLY A 711 56.41 20.23 1.67
C GLY A 711 55.55 20.98 0.64
N ALA A 712 54.30 20.54 0.46
CA ALA A 712 53.38 21.07 -0.55
C ALA A 712 53.08 22.58 -0.41
N SER A 713 53.15 23.14 0.80
CA SER A 713 52.97 24.57 1.07
C SER A 713 54.27 25.36 1.07
N ASN A 714 55.41 24.68 0.88
CA ASN A 714 56.76 25.25 1.03
C ASN A 714 56.86 26.12 2.29
N ASN A 715 56.69 25.57 3.50
CA ASN A 715 56.65 26.39 4.70
C ASN A 715 57.99 27.11 4.99
N TYR A 716 57.94 28.36 5.46
CA TYR A 716 59.13 29.15 5.79
C TYR A 716 59.68 28.85 7.19
N ASN A 717 61.00 28.74 7.35
CA ASN A 717 61.63 28.77 8.67
C ASN A 717 62.92 29.59 8.66
N VAL A 718 63.27 30.09 9.85
CA VAL A 718 64.47 30.90 10.12
C VAL A 718 65.23 30.30 11.29
N SER A 719 66.56 30.21 11.20
CA SER A 719 67.40 29.73 12.28
C SER A 719 67.45 30.71 13.45
N ASN A 720 67.94 30.24 14.60
CA ASN A 720 68.32 31.13 15.69
C ASN A 720 69.38 32.15 15.23
N THR A 721 69.34 33.35 15.83
CA THR A 721 70.34 34.39 15.58
C THR A 721 71.68 33.99 16.19
N ARG A 722 72.75 34.13 15.41
CA ARG A 722 74.14 33.87 15.78
C ARG A 722 74.97 35.13 15.55
N ASN A 723 76.15 35.21 16.17
CA ASN A 723 77.04 36.35 16.05
C ASN A 723 78.36 35.96 15.38
N TYR A 724 78.81 36.78 14.44
CA TYR A 724 80.09 36.68 13.75
C TYR A 724 80.93 37.92 14.04
N THR A 725 82.16 37.76 14.49
CA THR A 725 83.08 38.82 14.89
C THR A 725 84.22 38.96 13.90
N VAL A 726 84.40 40.18 13.41
CA VAL A 726 85.54 40.62 12.60
C VAL A 726 86.49 41.39 13.52
N ASN A 727 87.70 40.87 13.70
CA ASN A 727 88.68 41.43 14.63
C ASN A 727 89.18 42.80 14.15
N ASN A 728 89.42 43.69 15.11
CA ASN A 728 90.20 44.90 14.85
C ASN A 728 91.68 44.49 14.67
N SER A 729 92.40 45.13 13.75
CA SER A 729 93.76 44.74 13.31
C SER A 729 94.71 44.29 14.44
N LEU A 730 95.47 43.21 14.16
CA LEU A 730 96.42 42.51 15.02
C LEU A 730 97.07 43.34 16.14
N SER A 731 96.67 43.09 17.40
CA SER A 731 97.55 43.32 18.55
C SER A 731 98.49 42.12 18.69
N SER A 732 99.79 42.38 18.67
CA SER A 732 100.84 41.39 18.95
C SER A 732 100.64 40.75 20.33
N GLY A 733 100.50 39.42 20.36
CA GLY A 733 100.75 38.61 21.55
C GLY A 733 99.54 37.82 22.06
N MET A 734 99.38 36.58 21.59
CA MET A 734 99.43 35.36 22.42
C MET A 734 99.09 34.09 21.60
N THR A 735 100.09 33.21 21.51
CA THR A 735 100.11 31.72 21.54
C THR A 735 98.86 30.87 21.21
N TYR A 736 98.95 30.16 20.06
CA TYR A 736 98.73 28.71 19.72
C TYR A 736 97.50 27.90 20.21
N PRO A 737 96.91 27.01 19.37
CA PRO A 737 97.52 25.70 19.02
C PRO A 737 97.53 25.28 17.54
N SER A 738 98.66 24.70 17.15
CA SER A 738 98.93 23.59 16.20
C SER A 738 97.79 23.04 15.33
N PHE A 739 97.96 23.14 14.01
CA PHE A 739 97.54 22.10 13.06
C PHE A 739 98.76 21.55 12.32
N VAL A 740 98.89 20.22 12.39
CA VAL A 740 99.93 19.43 11.73
C VAL A 740 99.74 19.49 10.22
N ASN A 741 100.80 19.89 9.52
CA ASN A 741 100.93 19.78 8.07
C ASN A 741 100.69 18.32 7.62
N LEU A 742 99.74 18.10 6.73
CA LEU A 742 99.81 16.98 5.80
C LEU A 742 100.18 17.53 4.43
N THR A 743 101.46 17.34 4.14
CA THR A 743 102.15 17.51 2.86
C THR A 743 101.48 16.71 1.73
N ASN A 744 101.21 17.37 0.61
CA ASN A 744 101.06 16.73 -0.69
C ASN A 744 102.39 16.82 -1.45
N ASN A 745 103.07 15.70 -1.64
CA ASN A 745 103.91 15.43 -2.82
C ASN A 745 104.39 13.95 -2.84
N TYR A 746 104.61 13.46 -4.07
CA TYR A 746 104.96 12.11 -4.57
C TYR A 746 103.74 11.28 -5.00
N VAL A 747 103.46 11.10 -6.30
CA VAL A 747 104.17 10.33 -7.37
C VAL A 747 104.05 8.81 -7.17
N CYS A 748 103.67 8.14 -8.26
CA CYS A 748 103.38 6.73 -8.49
C CYS A 748 104.31 5.72 -7.79
N GLU A 749 103.73 4.64 -7.23
CA GLU A 749 103.87 3.24 -7.68
C GLU A 749 103.37 2.26 -6.60
N GLY A 750 102.76 1.16 -7.03
CA GLY A 750 103.00 -0.16 -6.42
C GLY A 750 102.29 -0.54 -5.11
N SER A 751 101.30 -1.42 -5.25
CA SER A 751 101.12 -2.66 -4.44
C SER A 751 100.77 -2.56 -2.94
N SER A 752 99.45 -2.70 -2.70
CA SER A 752 98.80 -3.83 -2.00
C SER A 752 98.95 -4.07 -0.48
N LEU A 753 97.75 -4.32 0.10
CA LEU A 753 97.39 -5.17 1.25
C LEU A 753 97.74 -4.65 2.66
N SER A 754 96.93 -4.76 3.72
CA SER A 754 95.53 -5.13 4.01
C SER A 754 95.45 -5.32 5.53
N TYR A 755 94.37 -4.95 6.22
CA TYR A 755 93.82 -5.67 7.40
C TYR A 755 92.34 -5.26 7.55
N LEU A 756 91.37 -6.11 7.20
CA LEU A 756 90.78 -7.23 7.95
C LEU A 756 89.58 -6.78 8.82
N PHE A 757 88.36 -6.91 8.28
CA PHE A 757 87.13 -7.05 9.05
C PHE A 757 86.73 -8.52 9.03
N ASN A 758 86.52 -9.09 10.22
CA ASN A 758 85.98 -10.41 10.45
C ASN A 758 84.47 -10.27 10.64
N ILE A 759 83.67 -11.01 9.87
CA ILE A 759 82.57 -11.88 10.34
C ILE A 759 82.16 -12.72 9.12
N SER A 760 82.21 -14.02 9.34
CA SER A 760 82.05 -15.12 8.40
C SER A 760 80.58 -15.46 8.12
N ASP A 761 80.37 -15.88 6.86
CA ASP A 761 79.51 -16.96 6.37
C ASP A 761 77.99 -16.84 6.44
N LEU A 762 77.22 -17.30 5.44
CA LEU A 762 77.45 -17.73 4.05
C LEU A 762 76.06 -18.02 3.43
N ASP A 763 76.08 -18.29 2.13
CA ASP A 763 75.03 -18.82 1.24
C ASP A 763 74.01 -17.78 0.74
N GLY A 764 74.07 -17.34 -0.53
CA GLY A 764 74.12 -18.14 -1.78
C GLY A 764 72.66 -18.44 -2.16
N ASP A 765 72.10 -18.17 -3.34
CA ASP A 765 72.58 -18.19 -4.72
C ASP A 765 71.33 -17.70 -5.54
N VAL A 766 71.38 -16.89 -6.61
CA VAL A 766 71.35 -17.29 -8.03
C VAL A 766 70.98 -16.03 -8.88
N PRO A 767 71.45 -15.91 -10.15
CA PRO A 767 71.76 -14.63 -10.79
C PRO A 767 70.98 -14.30 -12.10
N SER A 768 71.41 -13.18 -12.71
CA SER A 768 71.32 -12.76 -14.13
C SER A 768 69.99 -12.15 -14.61
N GLY A 769 69.92 -10.95 -15.19
CA GLY A 769 70.95 -10.01 -15.62
C GLY A 769 70.51 -9.31 -16.92
N SER A 770 70.41 -7.98 -16.91
CA SER A 770 70.59 -7.02 -18.03
C SER A 770 70.02 -5.65 -17.57
N ILE A 771 70.82 -4.71 -17.06
CA ILE A 771 71.77 -3.78 -17.71
C ILE A 771 71.11 -2.58 -18.43
N ASN A 772 71.23 -1.44 -17.73
CA ASN A 772 71.71 -0.10 -18.14
C ASN A 772 70.80 1.10 -18.46
N LEU A 773 71.06 2.13 -17.64
CA LEU A 773 71.45 3.54 -17.93
C LEU A 773 70.40 4.53 -18.46
N SER A 774 70.30 5.68 -17.78
CA SER A 774 70.63 6.96 -18.44
C SER A 774 70.94 8.09 -17.43
N LEU A 775 71.99 8.84 -17.78
CA LEU A 775 72.34 10.17 -17.30
C LEU A 775 71.31 11.21 -17.79
N PHE A 776 71.24 12.36 -17.12
CA PHE A 776 70.93 13.63 -17.77
C PHE A 776 72.03 14.65 -17.43
N ASP A 777 72.44 15.42 -18.43
CA ASP A 777 72.93 16.78 -18.23
C ASP A 777 72.52 17.70 -19.40
N LEU A 778 71.89 18.82 -18.99
CA LEU A 778 72.06 20.22 -19.39
C LEU A 778 71.63 20.82 -20.76
N GLU A 779 70.96 21.98 -20.57
CA GLU A 779 71.06 23.28 -21.27
C GLU A 779 70.05 23.71 -22.38
N TYR A 780 69.09 24.54 -21.92
CA TYR A 780 68.85 25.97 -22.26
C TYR A 780 68.50 26.46 -23.70
N ILE A 781 67.31 27.11 -23.79
CA ILE A 781 66.90 28.33 -24.55
C ILE A 781 66.93 28.25 -26.11
N GLU A 782 65.90 28.61 -26.90
CA GLU A 782 65.15 29.89 -26.98
C GLU A 782 63.85 29.75 -27.83
N ASN A 783 62.81 30.46 -27.39
CA ASN A 783 61.73 31.18 -28.13
C ASN A 783 60.87 30.61 -29.29
N LEU A 784 59.58 30.94 -29.14
CA LEU A 784 58.59 31.46 -30.13
C LEU A 784 57.75 30.51 -31.01
N SER A 785 56.49 30.39 -30.57
CA SER A 785 55.23 30.61 -31.31
C SER A 785 54.63 29.49 -32.20
N SER A 786 53.36 29.17 -31.86
CA SER A 786 52.20 28.96 -32.74
C SER A 786 52.37 28.03 -33.96
N THR A 787 51.62 26.95 -34.18
CA THR A 787 50.20 26.91 -34.59
C THR A 787 49.92 25.44 -35.01
N LEU A 788 48.90 24.76 -34.45
CA LEU A 788 47.54 24.55 -34.97
C LEU A 788 47.33 23.23 -35.78
N LYS A 789 46.39 22.41 -35.27
CA LYS A 789 45.37 21.56 -35.95
C LYS A 789 45.84 20.60 -37.06
N SER A 790 45.43 19.33 -37.11
CA SER A 790 44.04 18.89 -37.25
C SER A 790 43.92 17.36 -37.48
N TYR A 791 42.84 16.78 -36.92
CA TYR A 791 41.93 15.73 -37.44
C TYR A 791 42.46 14.31 -37.79
N ARG A 792 41.98 13.28 -37.04
CA ARG A 792 40.88 12.33 -37.34
C ARG A 792 41.09 11.44 -38.57
N LEU A 793 40.98 10.10 -38.42
CA LEU A 793 39.75 9.32 -38.69
C LEU A 793 40.01 7.79 -38.57
N PHE A 794 39.14 7.10 -37.79
CA PHE A 794 38.52 5.77 -38.03
C PHE A 794 39.43 4.52 -38.14
N SER A 795 39.04 3.28 -37.80
CA SER A 795 37.76 2.59 -37.57
C SER A 795 38.01 1.23 -36.89
N GLY A 796 37.03 0.67 -36.17
CA GLY A 796 36.91 -0.78 -35.98
C GLY A 796 36.35 -1.21 -34.62
N VAL A 797 35.18 -1.83 -34.62
CA VAL A 797 34.28 -2.06 -33.47
C VAL A 797 33.72 -3.50 -33.57
N LEU A 798 33.61 -4.20 -32.42
CA LEU A 798 32.78 -5.41 -32.08
C LEU A 798 33.17 -6.78 -32.72
N THR A 799 33.04 -8.00 -32.15
CA THR A 799 32.72 -8.56 -30.81
C THR A 799 32.80 -10.11 -30.79
N LYS A 800 32.91 -10.66 -29.56
CA LYS A 800 32.28 -11.87 -28.94
C LYS A 800 32.70 -13.33 -29.26
N ALA A 801 33.04 -14.00 -28.16
CA ALA A 801 32.75 -15.40 -27.75
C ALA A 801 33.62 -16.48 -28.41
N ASP A 802 34.27 -17.43 -27.73
CA ASP A 802 34.35 -17.87 -26.33
C ASP A 802 35.64 -18.71 -26.17
N ALA A 803 35.93 -19.14 -24.93
CA ALA A 803 36.68 -20.36 -24.55
C ALA A 803 38.14 -20.21 -24.09
N GLU A 804 38.28 -20.25 -22.76
CA GLU A 804 38.91 -21.34 -22.00
C GLU A 804 40.38 -21.76 -22.24
N PHE A 805 41.10 -21.66 -21.12
CA PHE A 805 41.97 -22.69 -20.50
C PHE A 805 43.46 -22.84 -20.87
N PHE A 806 44.23 -22.92 -19.77
CA PHE A 806 45.51 -23.64 -19.56
C PHE A 806 46.79 -23.03 -20.17
N PHE A 807 47.99 -23.06 -19.59
CA PHE A 807 48.67 -23.64 -18.39
C PHE A 807 49.80 -22.62 -18.06
N ASN A 808 50.42 -22.50 -16.88
CA ASN A 808 50.74 -23.43 -15.79
C ASN A 808 50.95 -22.61 -14.51
#